data_AF-A0A3D2Z618-F1
#
_entry.id   AF-A0A3D2Z618-F1
#
_cell.length_a   1.000
_cell.length_b   1.000
_cell.length_c   1.000
_cell.angle_alpha   90.00
_cell.angle_beta   90.00
_cell.angle_gamma   90.00
#
_symmetry.space_group_name_H-M   'P 1'
#
loop_
_entity.id
_entity.type
_entity.pdbx_description
1 polymer ?
#
loop_
_entity_poly.entity_id
_entity_poly.type
_entity_poly.pdbx_seq_one_letter_code
_entity_poly.pdbx_strand_id
1 'polypeptide(L)'
;MASMKQKSLYMLRQTGFLVCISVALRCLPAGAGGPDLLTMADSKQRLRSSIEYLASHDSRMTGQPGTALVADWLEAQLQALDLGGPVRRESFPVTVPVEIGASRLHIEEWGESVELFGLWPNGPRTTTVPPEGLEAPLTWAGGGEYADFDGRAIDGRIVLMEFNSWDHWVRLAGLGARAILFIEPEDTSYRQSIDKYLSAPVDVPRFWVGSKDGDRLRRRLADGEELAVQLHSRMDWVERPAWNIWIDVPAAAADSVLSSQRIIVEAYYDGISIAPSLAPSAEVASSAAALLELAHHLRQHPPERNITLLFAGAHFQALSGVVDFLDRHARASDFYAKRMEEPLHPNLFISLDLSTKTDQVGIWNNTFSFDLKRFFVPFGRRFTAYAQQVATDQGRDPEQAMVNGISPIRGMDWSTFVPDGVSVDSEMAMAAGQVALAFVTIHDARFPVNTPLDTPARVDMDNLHRQSSFLNGILSRSFADTALFQGLEDFSPVLKDELRTHKVRLRAFPRRSQTPDRQIDDALVIIGAGSHKGVHLAKYHLTDDKGEALVPGLTVGGEGLTAYAMERETGEITYAPDLSVRAQKFHGSPTPSGRLNWSIRWNQETRTLVMFPAVGRTLYGLTNPNLLVGLRKLTLIDPGGIAPRQFGYSFGGSMSSNLCVVFSSREGGRQGGALKMLFGSLLLINSPGGENEDEAKGSGYDLLNDDVMPADIHALRDMWRLNDARLATMRRHAIENQRLSRLHEAGRDHLQAAQTAYDSLHWEEYIAEVRAGLGVTMLAYPEVVGTLNDVIRGIVFFLALVIPTAFFGERLLFASSDVRWQIAGFMGLLLLIWALISQVHPAFDIAHPLIILLAFAIMAMAVFVLVMVTTRFNRFLREYQAEQAKIHQTDISRVSAAYTAFILGISNMRRRRLRTALTLLTLTLLTFTVLSFTSFRPDVRFLVFSLDHEGPYEGVLIRDRGWGELSPSTLEYARSHFGDEGVVAPRNWYIAYDDEEKKFTDVRHDSISVRATGLLGLTVGEKDVTGAANSLLWGRWFVDDDEVACLLSGEMAATLGIRPDDVGSATVQIFGKRFTVAGVFDAERFSDVHDLDDEPLTPADFQMSSNAALGPVASAQMVVVEEAQAYEVRPFVHLSAENVLILPYGTLQELFGGLRSVAVRFDEDADAEALIEDFLLRISGTLFAGLRDPGNGEIVVSSFTSLGVTSVEGLAALIVPMLIASLIVLNAMMGAVYERFREIGIYSSVGLAP
;
A
#
# COMPACT_ATOMS: atom_id res chain seq x y z
N MET A 1 63.79 -10.50 19.02
CA MET A 1 62.93 -10.38 20.23
C MET A 1 61.51 -9.92 19.83
N ALA A 2 60.91 -10.63 18.88
CA ALA A 2 59.57 -10.42 18.32
C ALA A 2 59.13 -11.77 17.74
N SER A 3 58.79 -12.72 18.61
CA SER A 3 58.34 -14.08 18.24
C SER A 3 57.73 -14.85 19.45
N MET A 4 57.31 -14.15 20.51
CA MET A 4 56.91 -14.84 21.76
C MET A 4 55.73 -14.21 22.50
N LYS A 5 54.85 -13.48 21.79
CA LYS A 5 53.57 -12.98 22.31
C LYS A 5 52.39 -13.27 21.36
N GLN A 6 52.42 -14.42 20.67
CA GLN A 6 51.37 -14.84 19.73
C GLN A 6 50.90 -16.29 19.98
N LYS A 7 51.07 -16.79 21.21
CA LYS A 7 50.62 -18.13 21.64
C LYS A 7 49.77 -18.15 22.92
N SER A 8 49.37 -16.98 23.45
CA SER A 8 48.52 -16.90 24.65
C SER A 8 47.15 -16.25 24.43
N LEU A 9 46.77 -15.90 23.19
CA LEU A 9 45.45 -15.34 22.88
C LEU A 9 44.55 -16.29 22.04
N TYR A 10 45.09 -17.44 21.64
CA TYR A 10 44.36 -18.50 20.94
C TYR A 10 43.73 -19.53 21.91
N MET A 11 43.95 -19.39 23.22
CA MET A 11 43.39 -20.27 24.27
C MET A 11 42.31 -19.60 25.14
N LEU A 12 41.89 -18.36 24.83
CA LEU A 12 40.78 -17.69 25.53
C LEU A 12 39.48 -17.57 24.70
N ARG A 13 39.47 -18.06 23.45
CA ARG A 13 38.25 -18.13 22.61
C ARG A 13 37.55 -19.49 22.62
N GLN A 14 38.02 -20.46 23.42
CA GLN A 14 37.32 -21.72 23.70
C GLN A 14 36.74 -21.81 25.13
N THR A 15 36.90 -20.75 25.94
CA THR A 15 36.41 -20.67 27.33
C THR A 15 35.29 -19.66 27.54
N GLY A 16 34.67 -19.16 26.46
CA GLY A 16 33.38 -18.45 26.48
C GLY A 16 32.19 -19.33 26.06
N PHE A 17 32.43 -20.60 25.72
CA PHE A 17 31.40 -21.58 25.33
C PHE A 17 31.01 -22.51 26.50
N LEU A 18 31.59 -22.33 27.69
CA LEU A 18 31.44 -23.22 28.85
C LEU A 18 30.86 -22.55 30.11
N VAL A 19 30.43 -21.28 30.03
CA VAL A 19 29.74 -20.58 31.14
C VAL A 19 28.22 -20.47 30.94
N CYS A 20 27.67 -20.82 29.77
CA CYS A 20 26.22 -21.04 29.59
C CYS A 20 25.78 -22.49 29.83
N ILE A 21 26.69 -23.40 30.19
CA ILE A 21 26.38 -24.82 30.47
C ILE A 21 26.29 -25.12 31.98
N SER A 22 26.64 -24.18 32.87
CA SER A 22 26.66 -24.41 34.32
C SER A 22 25.43 -23.91 35.11
N VAL A 23 24.39 -23.40 34.43
CA VAL A 23 23.03 -23.27 35.00
C VAL A 23 22.09 -24.38 34.47
N ALA A 24 22.55 -25.19 33.50
CA ALA A 24 21.79 -26.31 32.92
C ALA A 24 22.02 -27.68 33.60
N LEU A 25 22.79 -27.75 34.70
CA LEU A 25 23.08 -29.02 35.41
C LEU A 25 22.85 -28.89 36.92
N ARG A 26 21.62 -28.57 37.32
CA ARG A 26 21.06 -28.88 38.65
C ARG A 26 19.53 -28.69 38.70
N CYS A 27 18.84 -29.12 37.65
CA CYS A 27 17.49 -29.63 37.77
C CYS A 27 17.53 -31.09 37.34
N LEU A 28 17.22 -31.98 38.28
CA LEU A 28 16.67 -33.30 37.95
C LEU A 28 15.53 -33.11 36.92
N PRO A 29 15.17 -34.11 36.09
CA PRO A 29 13.96 -34.01 35.29
C PRO A 29 12.79 -33.86 36.27
N ALA A 30 12.36 -32.62 36.49
CA ALA A 30 10.99 -32.36 36.90
C ALA A 30 10.18 -32.97 35.76
N GLY A 31 9.42 -34.04 36.05
CA GLY A 31 8.57 -34.67 35.04
C GLY A 31 7.78 -33.60 34.30
N ALA A 32 7.62 -33.76 32.98
CA ALA A 32 6.85 -32.85 32.13
C ALA A 32 5.58 -32.42 32.87
N GLY A 33 5.59 -31.19 33.40
CA GLY A 33 4.71 -30.73 34.48
C GLY A 33 3.31 -30.36 33.98
N GLY A 34 2.70 -31.24 33.19
CA GLY A 34 1.38 -31.05 32.59
C GLY A 34 0.41 -32.17 32.94
N PRO A 35 -0.86 -32.05 32.51
CA PRO A 35 -1.87 -33.07 32.75
C PRO A 35 -1.50 -34.39 32.07
N ASP A 36 -1.74 -35.51 32.76
CA ASP A 36 -1.66 -36.85 32.17
C ASP A 36 -3.01 -37.20 31.55
N LEU A 37 -3.10 -37.05 30.22
CA LEU A 37 -4.35 -37.23 29.49
C LEU A 37 -4.83 -38.68 29.47
N LEU A 38 -3.94 -39.66 29.66
CA LEU A 38 -4.30 -41.09 29.67
C LEU A 38 -5.18 -41.45 30.87
N THR A 39 -5.09 -40.69 31.96
CA THR A 39 -5.93 -40.89 33.15
C THR A 39 -7.36 -40.39 32.97
N MET A 40 -7.62 -39.61 31.92
CA MET A 40 -8.91 -38.97 31.67
C MET A 40 -9.72 -39.80 30.66
N ALA A 41 -10.87 -40.32 31.07
CA ALA A 41 -11.73 -41.11 30.20
C ALA A 41 -12.48 -40.25 29.17
N ASP A 42 -12.89 -39.04 29.55
CA ASP A 42 -13.70 -38.14 28.72
C ASP A 42 -12.86 -37.33 27.71
N SER A 43 -13.27 -37.37 26.45
CA SER A 43 -12.62 -36.65 25.34
C SER A 43 -12.72 -35.13 25.47
N LYS A 44 -13.88 -34.62 25.90
CA LYS A 44 -14.07 -33.17 26.11
C LYS A 44 -13.17 -32.66 27.24
N GLN A 45 -13.01 -33.44 28.32
CA GLN A 45 -12.06 -33.14 29.38
C GLN A 45 -10.60 -33.15 28.91
N ARG A 46 -10.17 -34.14 28.12
CA ARG A 46 -8.82 -34.16 27.54
C ARG A 46 -8.54 -32.94 26.68
N LEU A 47 -9.47 -32.58 25.80
CA LEU A 47 -9.37 -31.37 24.98
C LEU A 47 -9.24 -30.11 25.85
N ARG A 48 -10.09 -29.94 26.87
CA ARG A 48 -10.02 -28.80 27.78
C ARG A 48 -8.67 -28.71 28.49
N SER A 49 -8.22 -29.81 29.09
CA SER A 49 -6.92 -29.86 29.78
C SER A 49 -5.74 -29.63 28.84
N SER A 50 -5.87 -29.99 27.56
CA SER A 50 -4.87 -29.70 26.54
C SER A 50 -4.82 -28.20 26.25
N ILE A 51 -5.96 -27.55 25.97
CA ILE A 51 -6.03 -26.09 25.75
C ILE A 51 -5.51 -25.32 26.96
N GLU A 52 -5.99 -25.64 28.16
CA GLU A 52 -5.58 -24.97 29.40
C GLU A 52 -4.06 -25.10 29.63
N TYR A 53 -3.47 -26.26 29.38
CA TYR A 53 -2.02 -26.44 29.51
C TYR A 53 -1.24 -25.69 28.42
N LEU A 54 -1.65 -25.81 27.16
CA LEU A 54 -0.99 -25.15 26.03
C LEU A 54 -0.97 -23.62 26.20
N ALA A 55 -2.01 -23.05 26.80
CA ALA A 55 -2.16 -21.62 27.09
C ALA A 55 -1.77 -21.21 28.52
N SER A 56 -1.20 -22.12 29.34
CA SER A 56 -0.83 -21.84 30.75
C SER A 56 0.49 -21.10 30.93
N HIS A 57 1.24 -20.90 29.84
CA HIS A 57 2.53 -20.23 29.84
C HIS A 57 2.35 -18.78 29.37
N ASP A 58 3.20 -17.87 29.84
CA ASP A 58 3.13 -16.44 29.46
C ASP A 58 3.15 -16.25 27.94
N SER A 59 4.00 -17.01 27.23
CA SER A 59 4.01 -17.06 25.77
C SER A 59 4.42 -18.42 25.24
N ARG A 60 3.59 -18.95 24.33
CA ARG A 60 3.91 -20.09 23.46
C ARG A 60 4.32 -19.65 22.04
N MET A 61 4.78 -18.42 21.89
CA MET A 61 5.37 -17.99 20.63
C MET A 61 6.66 -18.76 20.35
N THR A 62 6.87 -19.16 19.10
CA THR A 62 8.11 -19.82 18.68
C THR A 62 9.36 -19.07 19.17
N GLY A 63 10.29 -19.82 19.78
CA GLY A 63 11.53 -19.30 20.36
C GLY A 63 11.42 -18.79 21.80
N GLN A 64 10.21 -18.70 22.36
CA GLN A 64 9.96 -18.43 23.77
C GLN A 64 10.04 -19.71 24.63
N PRO A 65 10.30 -19.60 25.96
CA PRO A 65 10.40 -20.75 26.84
C PRO A 65 9.16 -21.65 26.86
N GLY A 66 7.95 -21.06 26.79
CA GLY A 66 6.70 -21.81 26.83
C GLY A 66 6.54 -22.81 25.68
N THR A 67 7.08 -22.49 24.50
CA THR A 67 7.03 -23.37 23.32
C THR A 67 7.94 -24.59 23.46
N ALA A 68 9.05 -24.48 24.20
CA ALA A 68 9.90 -25.62 24.51
C ALA A 68 9.22 -26.57 25.51
N LEU A 69 8.59 -26.02 26.56
CA LEU A 69 7.82 -26.79 27.57
C LEU A 69 6.61 -27.48 26.95
N VAL A 70 5.84 -26.72 26.17
CA VAL A 70 5.27 -27.08 24.87
C VAL A 70 5.59 -28.47 24.33
N ALA A 71 6.66 -28.43 23.53
CA ALA A 71 7.22 -29.55 22.79
C ALA A 71 7.58 -30.74 23.69
N ASP A 72 8.17 -30.49 24.86
CA ASP A 72 8.53 -31.53 25.83
C ASP A 72 7.28 -32.29 26.32
N TRP A 73 6.19 -31.57 26.59
CA TRP A 73 4.93 -32.18 27.01
C TRP A 73 4.27 -32.97 25.88
N LEU A 74 4.19 -32.43 24.66
CA LEU A 74 3.64 -33.15 23.50
C LEU A 74 4.41 -34.44 23.22
N GLU A 75 5.75 -34.39 23.24
CA GLU A 75 6.62 -35.55 23.09
C GLU A 75 6.31 -36.60 24.16
N ALA A 76 6.18 -36.19 25.43
CA ALA A 76 5.83 -37.09 26.53
C ALA A 76 4.44 -37.72 26.38
N GLN A 77 3.42 -36.96 25.94
CA GLN A 77 2.07 -37.49 25.70
C GLN A 77 2.07 -38.54 24.58
N LEU A 78 2.77 -38.28 23.47
CA LEU A 78 2.87 -39.22 22.36
C LEU A 78 3.65 -40.49 22.74
N GLN A 79 4.71 -40.36 23.53
CA GLN A 79 5.46 -41.51 24.07
C GLN A 79 4.59 -42.37 24.99
N ALA A 80 3.78 -41.73 25.85
CA ALA A 80 2.90 -42.43 26.77
C ALA A 80 1.77 -43.18 26.05
N LEU A 81 1.28 -42.65 24.92
CA LEU A 81 0.23 -43.29 24.11
C LEU A 81 0.65 -44.63 23.48
N ASP A 82 1.95 -44.85 23.28
CA ASP A 82 2.52 -46.08 22.71
C ASP A 82 1.83 -46.47 21.38
N LEU A 83 1.91 -45.59 20.38
CA LEU A 83 1.25 -45.77 19.07
C LEU A 83 1.97 -46.74 18.13
N GLY A 84 2.95 -47.51 18.62
CA GLY A 84 3.66 -48.53 17.85
C GLY A 84 4.88 -48.03 17.06
N GLY A 85 5.06 -46.72 16.92
CA GLY A 85 6.25 -46.09 16.33
C GLY A 85 7.03 -45.25 17.34
N PRO A 86 8.32 -44.94 17.08
CA PRO A 86 9.08 -44.05 17.94
C PRO A 86 8.72 -42.58 17.67
N VAL A 87 8.58 -41.79 18.74
CA VAL A 87 8.43 -40.33 18.61
C VAL A 87 9.74 -39.71 18.14
N ARG A 88 9.64 -38.80 17.17
CA ARG A 88 10.73 -38.03 16.59
C ARG A 88 10.58 -36.57 16.97
N ARG A 89 11.69 -35.95 17.36
CA ARG A 89 11.75 -34.51 17.61
C ARG A 89 12.92 -33.94 16.84
N GLU A 90 12.62 -32.92 16.06
CA GLU A 90 13.53 -32.37 15.08
C GLU A 90 13.65 -30.87 15.27
N SER A 91 14.86 -30.40 15.54
CA SER A 91 15.10 -28.98 15.76
C SER A 91 15.60 -28.27 14.51
N PHE A 92 15.21 -27.01 14.34
CA PHE A 92 15.67 -26.12 13.28
C PHE A 92 15.74 -24.67 13.80
N PRO A 93 16.63 -23.82 13.24
CA PRO A 93 16.78 -22.45 13.68
C PRO A 93 15.69 -21.53 13.11
N VAL A 94 15.20 -20.60 13.93
CA VAL A 94 14.30 -19.52 13.52
C VAL A 94 14.75 -18.21 14.16
N THR A 95 14.66 -17.11 13.40
CA THR A 95 14.97 -15.77 13.92
C THR A 95 13.70 -15.09 14.40
N VAL A 96 13.66 -14.73 15.68
CA VAL A 96 12.48 -14.15 16.34
C VAL A 96 12.89 -13.00 17.27
N PRO A 97 11.99 -12.03 17.53
CA PRO A 97 12.25 -10.99 18.52
C PRO A 97 12.00 -11.54 19.93
N VAL A 98 12.93 -11.31 20.85
CA VAL A 98 12.84 -11.79 22.24
C VAL A 98 13.20 -10.66 23.20
N GLU A 99 12.35 -10.45 24.21
CA GLU A 99 12.65 -9.53 25.32
C GLU A 99 13.79 -10.07 26.19
N ILE A 100 14.74 -9.18 26.49
CA ILE A 100 15.92 -9.48 27.31
C ILE A 100 15.71 -8.81 28.68
N GLY A 101 15.24 -9.59 29.65
CA GLY A 101 14.78 -9.06 30.93
C GLY A 101 13.34 -8.55 30.86
N ALA A 102 12.82 -8.05 31.98
CA ALA A 102 11.46 -7.52 32.04
C ALA A 102 11.43 -6.04 31.63
N SER A 103 10.58 -5.71 30.67
CA SER A 103 10.27 -4.33 30.31
C SER A 103 9.40 -3.70 31.42
N ARG A 104 9.72 -2.47 31.82
CA ARG A 104 9.09 -1.83 32.99
C ARG A 104 9.00 -0.32 32.84
N LEU A 105 7.90 0.23 33.35
CA LEU A 105 7.70 1.65 33.53
C LEU A 105 7.82 1.97 35.02
N HIS A 106 8.88 2.66 35.43
CA HIS A 106 8.99 3.19 36.78
C HIS A 106 8.27 4.53 36.87
N ILE A 107 7.41 4.70 37.87
CA ILE A 107 6.62 5.91 38.07
C ILE A 107 7.15 6.58 39.33
N GLU A 108 7.83 7.71 39.16
CA GLU A 108 8.61 8.35 40.24
C GLU A 108 7.73 8.73 41.44
N GLU A 109 6.55 9.28 41.15
CA GLU A 109 5.60 9.74 42.18
C GLU A 109 5.08 8.57 43.04
N TRP A 110 4.93 7.38 42.45
CA TRP A 110 4.39 6.22 43.16
C TRP A 110 5.49 5.38 43.83
N GLY A 111 6.75 5.52 43.40
CA GLY A 111 7.84 4.66 43.84
C GLY A 111 7.66 3.19 43.42
N GLU A 112 6.83 2.93 42.41
CA GLU A 112 6.44 1.61 41.93
C GLU A 112 6.84 1.45 40.46
N SER A 113 6.88 0.20 39.98
CA SER A 113 7.06 -0.11 38.56
C SER A 113 5.88 -0.91 38.05
N VAL A 114 5.43 -0.57 36.84
CA VAL A 114 4.42 -1.31 36.08
C VAL A 114 5.15 -2.18 35.06
N GLU A 115 4.71 -3.43 34.91
CA GLU A 115 5.22 -4.35 33.89
C GLU A 115 4.66 -3.96 32.52
N LEU A 116 5.52 -4.04 31.51
CA LEU A 116 5.19 -3.75 30.12
C LEU A 116 5.58 -4.94 29.25
N PHE A 117 4.87 -5.12 28.14
CA PHE A 117 5.23 -6.11 27.13
C PHE A 117 5.51 -5.40 25.82
N GLY A 118 6.69 -5.59 25.23
CA GLY A 118 7.06 -4.98 23.96
C GLY A 118 6.19 -5.52 22.82
N LEU A 119 5.71 -4.65 21.94
CA LEU A 119 4.99 -5.07 20.74
C LEU A 119 5.93 -5.56 19.63
N TRP A 120 5.38 -6.23 18.63
CA TRP A 120 6.09 -6.72 17.44
C TRP A 120 6.92 -5.59 16.80
N PRO A 121 8.16 -5.85 16.35
CA PRO A 121 9.04 -4.82 15.78
C PRO A 121 8.49 -4.07 14.55
N ASN A 122 8.92 -2.81 14.37
CA ASN A 122 8.75 -2.05 13.14
C ASN A 122 9.83 -2.42 12.13
N GLY A 123 9.52 -3.32 11.19
CA GLY A 123 10.52 -3.93 10.34
C GLY A 123 11.65 -4.54 11.20
N PRO A 124 12.90 -4.04 11.12
CA PRO A 124 13.99 -4.45 12.01
C PRO A 124 13.97 -3.79 13.40
N ARG A 125 13.34 -2.62 13.60
CA ARG A 125 13.38 -1.83 14.84
C ARG A 125 12.60 -2.50 15.96
N THR A 126 13.29 -2.98 16.98
CA THR A 126 12.69 -3.57 18.18
C THR A 126 12.26 -2.50 19.20
N THR A 127 11.59 -2.89 20.27
CA THR A 127 11.14 -2.01 21.36
C THR A 127 12.23 -1.66 22.38
N THR A 128 13.50 -1.72 21.96
CA THR A 128 14.65 -1.40 22.81
C THR A 128 14.76 0.11 23.03
N VAL A 129 14.98 0.51 24.28
CA VAL A 129 15.34 1.89 24.66
C VAL A 129 16.82 1.93 25.08
N PRO A 130 17.45 3.12 25.22
CA PRO A 130 18.83 3.22 25.67
C PRO A 130 19.07 2.48 27.02
N PRO A 131 20.26 1.91 27.25
CA PRO A 131 20.56 1.12 28.46
C PRO A 131 20.36 1.87 29.80
N GLU A 132 20.53 3.19 29.80
CA GLU A 132 20.25 4.07 30.95
C GLU A 132 18.75 4.23 31.25
N GLY A 133 17.87 3.81 30.34
CA GLY A 133 16.43 4.02 30.39
C GLY A 133 16.01 5.31 29.69
N LEU A 134 14.74 5.36 29.32
CA LEU A 134 14.08 6.52 28.73
C LEU A 134 13.36 7.31 29.83
N GLU A 135 13.95 8.42 30.27
CA GLU A 135 13.29 9.39 31.17
C GLU A 135 12.52 10.43 30.35
N ALA A 136 11.22 10.54 30.61
CA ALA A 136 10.32 11.50 29.97
C ALA A 136 8.99 11.63 30.74
N PRO A 137 8.23 12.72 30.58
CA PRO A 137 6.86 12.78 31.07
C PRO A 137 5.95 11.82 30.29
N LEU A 138 5.00 11.21 30.99
CA LEU A 138 3.91 10.42 30.45
C LEU A 138 2.67 11.30 30.32
N THR A 139 2.01 11.25 29.16
CA THR A 139 0.76 11.98 28.86
C THR A 139 -0.31 11.05 28.29
N TRP A 140 -1.58 11.43 28.42
CA TRP A 140 -2.73 10.70 27.86
C TRP A 140 -3.19 11.30 26.54
N ALA A 141 -3.53 10.45 25.57
CA ALA A 141 -3.94 10.88 24.23
C ALA A 141 -5.22 10.20 23.69
N GLY A 142 -6.07 9.64 24.55
CA GLY A 142 -7.36 9.07 24.12
C GLY A 142 -7.20 7.92 23.13
N GLY A 143 -7.97 7.99 22.04
CA GLY A 143 -7.85 7.12 20.86
C GLY A 143 -6.81 7.61 19.85
N GLY A 144 -6.09 8.68 20.13
CA GLY A 144 -5.08 9.27 19.24
C GLY A 144 -5.67 10.09 18.09
N GLU A 145 -6.95 10.48 18.16
CA GLU A 145 -7.47 11.55 17.30
C GLU A 145 -6.86 12.90 17.74
N TYR A 146 -6.64 13.83 16.81
CA TYR A 146 -5.96 15.09 17.12
C TYR A 146 -6.68 15.88 18.23
N ALA A 147 -8.02 15.88 18.22
CA ALA A 147 -8.85 16.47 19.26
C ALA A 147 -8.67 15.84 20.67
N ASP A 148 -8.31 14.55 20.76
CA ASP A 148 -8.18 13.84 22.05
C ASP A 148 -7.03 14.39 22.91
N PHE A 149 -6.04 15.03 22.28
CA PHE A 149 -4.83 15.53 22.92
C PHE A 149 -4.58 17.01 22.68
N ASP A 150 -5.61 17.76 22.26
CA ASP A 150 -5.57 19.22 22.22
C ASP A 150 -5.18 19.82 23.58
N GLY A 151 -4.32 20.83 23.52
CA GLY A 151 -3.71 21.47 24.69
C GLY A 151 -2.62 20.64 25.37
N ARG A 152 -2.27 19.43 24.88
CA ARG A 152 -1.25 18.56 25.48
C ARG A 152 0.03 18.54 24.66
N ALA A 153 1.19 18.56 25.34
CA ALA A 153 2.47 18.42 24.68
C ALA A 153 2.77 16.95 24.35
N ILE A 154 3.08 16.66 23.09
CA ILE A 154 3.44 15.31 22.61
C ILE A 154 4.95 15.16 22.40
N ASP A 155 5.60 16.20 21.88
CA ASP A 155 7.03 16.17 21.59
C ASP A 155 7.87 15.83 22.84
N GLY A 156 8.70 14.82 22.73
CA GLY A 156 9.58 14.35 23.80
C GLY A 156 8.88 13.53 24.91
N ARG A 157 7.57 13.26 24.81
CA ARG A 157 6.80 12.52 25.84
C ARG A 157 6.70 11.04 25.53
N ILE A 158 6.41 10.26 26.56
CA ILE A 158 5.83 8.93 26.43
C ILE A 158 4.30 9.10 26.43
N VAL A 159 3.60 8.40 25.54
CA VAL A 159 2.15 8.56 25.38
C VAL A 159 1.41 7.29 25.80
N LEU A 160 0.40 7.44 26.64
CA LEU A 160 -0.59 6.41 26.97
C LEU A 160 -1.83 6.61 26.11
N MET A 161 -2.36 5.54 25.50
CA MET A 161 -3.55 5.58 24.65
C MET A 161 -4.32 4.26 24.65
N GLU A 162 -5.55 4.27 24.13
CA GLU A 162 -6.37 3.07 23.94
C GLU A 162 -5.76 2.13 22.88
N PHE A 163 -5.86 0.81 23.06
CA PHE A 163 -5.38 -0.14 22.05
C PHE A 163 -6.27 -0.18 20.80
N ASN A 164 -7.60 -0.11 20.93
CA ASN A 164 -8.51 -0.11 19.79
C ASN A 164 -8.56 1.27 19.13
N SER A 165 -7.50 1.59 18.42
CA SER A 165 -7.21 2.93 17.92
C SER A 165 -6.50 2.89 16.56
N TRP A 166 -6.53 1.74 15.88
CA TRP A 166 -5.87 1.50 14.60
C TRP A 166 -4.40 1.94 14.61
N ASP A 167 -3.96 2.73 13.65
CA ASP A 167 -2.60 3.25 13.53
C ASP A 167 -2.45 4.68 14.06
N HIS A 168 -3.41 5.22 14.83
CA HIS A 168 -3.40 6.62 15.26
C HIS A 168 -2.14 7.00 16.08
N TRP A 169 -1.46 6.01 16.67
CA TRP A 169 -0.15 6.18 17.31
C TRP A 169 0.92 6.76 16.36
N VAL A 170 0.78 6.58 15.05
CA VAL A 170 1.66 7.16 14.03
C VAL A 170 1.54 8.69 13.98
N ARG A 171 0.36 9.25 14.30
CA ARG A 171 0.14 10.70 14.39
C ARG A 171 0.94 11.27 15.56
N LEU A 172 0.84 10.63 16.72
CA LEU A 172 1.61 10.97 17.92
C LEU A 172 3.13 10.84 17.69
N ALA A 173 3.55 9.80 16.98
CA ALA A 173 4.93 9.63 16.55
C ALA A 173 5.40 10.74 15.60
N GLY A 174 4.52 11.23 14.72
CA GLY A 174 4.76 12.38 13.84
C GLY A 174 4.92 13.71 14.56
N LEU A 175 4.41 13.81 15.78
CA LEU A 175 4.52 14.96 16.68
C LEU A 175 5.64 14.81 17.73
N GLY A 176 6.48 13.78 17.62
CA GLY A 176 7.67 13.63 18.47
C GLY A 176 7.51 12.73 19.70
N ALA A 177 6.46 11.91 19.78
CA ALA A 177 6.33 10.91 20.84
C ALA A 177 7.54 9.94 20.87
N ARG A 178 8.13 9.74 22.05
CA ARG A 178 9.34 8.90 22.24
C ARG A 178 9.02 7.43 22.45
N ALA A 179 7.83 7.11 22.96
CA ALA A 179 7.31 5.74 23.09
C ALA A 179 5.78 5.77 23.27
N ILE A 180 5.12 4.65 22.95
CA ILE A 180 3.65 4.50 23.06
C ILE A 180 3.31 3.33 23.99
N LEU A 181 2.37 3.54 24.92
CA LEU A 181 1.82 2.53 25.82
C LEU A 181 0.33 2.37 25.50
N PHE A 182 -0.05 1.15 25.14
CA PHE A 182 -1.43 0.80 24.85
C PHE A 182 -2.08 0.09 26.04
N ILE A 183 -3.23 0.59 26.46
CA ILE A 183 -4.04 -0.04 27.51
C ILE A 183 -4.73 -1.27 26.92
N GLU A 184 -4.61 -2.40 27.60
CA GLU A 184 -5.41 -3.60 27.33
C GLU A 184 -6.91 -3.27 27.27
N PRO A 185 -7.58 -3.50 26.12
CA PRO A 185 -9.00 -3.28 25.96
C PRO A 185 -9.80 -4.50 26.47
N GLU A 186 -11.11 -4.34 26.63
CA GLU A 186 -12.00 -5.46 26.98
C GLU A 186 -12.09 -6.51 25.86
N ASP A 187 -12.13 -6.08 24.60
CA ASP A 187 -12.08 -6.93 23.42
C ASP A 187 -11.23 -6.29 22.33
N THR A 188 -10.67 -7.09 21.42
CA THR A 188 -9.88 -6.60 20.28
C THR A 188 -9.91 -7.60 19.13
N SER A 189 -9.52 -7.14 17.95
CA SER A 189 -9.39 -7.96 16.75
C SER A 189 -7.96 -8.01 16.22
N TYR A 190 -7.63 -9.05 15.46
CA TYR A 190 -6.41 -9.15 14.65
C TYR A 190 -6.19 -7.90 13.78
N ARG A 191 -7.27 -7.27 13.30
CA ARG A 191 -7.24 -6.04 12.48
C ARG A 191 -6.64 -4.87 13.27
N GLN A 192 -7.02 -4.70 14.53
CA GLN A 192 -6.40 -3.70 15.41
C GLN A 192 -4.91 -4.01 15.61
N SER A 193 -4.54 -5.27 15.83
CA SER A 193 -3.15 -5.69 16.05
C SER A 193 -2.21 -5.39 14.87
N ILE A 194 -2.65 -5.59 13.63
CA ILE A 194 -1.78 -5.38 12.45
C ILE A 194 -1.42 -3.91 12.22
N ASP A 195 -2.25 -2.98 12.67
CA ASP A 195 -1.96 -1.54 12.60
C ASP A 195 -1.10 -1.05 13.77
N LYS A 196 -0.71 -1.95 14.69
CA LYS A 196 0.25 -1.66 15.76
C LYS A 196 1.70 -1.90 15.37
N TYR A 197 2.00 -2.30 14.14
CA TYR A 197 3.38 -2.38 13.64
C TYR A 197 3.48 -2.01 12.16
N LEU A 198 4.70 -1.66 11.73
CA LEU A 198 4.96 -1.18 10.38
C LEU A 198 5.98 -2.05 9.68
N SER A 199 5.87 -2.12 8.36
CA SER A 199 6.89 -2.75 7.50
C SER A 199 8.15 -1.89 7.32
N ALA A 200 8.06 -0.58 7.62
CA ALA A 200 9.18 0.34 7.63
C ALA A 200 9.91 0.33 8.99
N PRO A 201 11.23 0.58 9.00
CA PRO A 201 12.08 0.62 10.20
C PRO A 201 11.87 1.86 11.07
N VAL A 202 10.65 2.11 11.54
CA VAL A 202 10.30 3.27 12.36
C VAL A 202 10.76 3.08 13.80
N ASP A 203 11.52 4.05 14.31
CA ASP A 203 12.12 4.03 15.65
C ASP A 203 11.19 4.64 16.72
N VAL A 204 10.10 3.95 17.02
CA VAL A 204 9.19 4.30 18.11
C VAL A 204 8.85 3.02 18.88
N PRO A 205 9.45 2.82 20.08
CA PRO A 205 9.12 1.70 20.95
C PRO A 205 7.65 1.74 21.39
N ARG A 206 7.02 0.56 21.46
CA ARG A 206 5.61 0.44 21.84
C ARG A 206 5.38 -0.73 22.77
N PHE A 207 4.42 -0.56 23.67
CA PHE A 207 4.19 -1.50 24.75
C PHE A 207 2.71 -1.75 24.98
N TRP A 208 2.40 -2.97 25.41
CA TRP A 208 1.12 -3.32 26.03
C TRP A 208 1.23 -3.16 27.54
N VAL A 209 0.22 -2.53 28.16
CA VAL A 209 0.06 -2.47 29.62
C VAL A 209 -1.27 -3.09 30.01
N GLY A 210 -1.24 -3.93 31.06
CA GLY A 210 -2.44 -4.61 31.54
C GLY A 210 -3.51 -3.63 32.02
N SER A 211 -4.78 -4.01 31.85
CA SER A 211 -5.96 -3.13 32.05
C SER A 211 -5.96 -2.44 33.41
N LYS A 212 -5.65 -3.17 34.49
CA LYS A 212 -5.60 -2.63 35.86
C LYS A 212 -4.63 -1.45 36.02
N ASP A 213 -3.41 -1.58 35.50
CA ASP A 213 -2.39 -0.54 35.63
C ASP A 213 -2.59 0.56 34.59
N GLY A 214 -3.00 0.20 33.38
CA GLY A 214 -3.39 1.14 32.33
C GLY A 214 -4.54 2.06 32.76
N ASP A 215 -5.60 1.52 33.36
CA ASP A 215 -6.73 2.29 33.88
C ASP A 215 -6.35 3.18 35.07
N ARG A 216 -5.39 2.75 35.88
CA ARG A 216 -4.84 3.57 36.97
C ARG A 216 -4.07 4.77 36.41
N LEU A 217 -3.26 4.56 35.39
CA LEU A 217 -2.55 5.63 34.68
C LEU A 217 -3.52 6.57 33.96
N ARG A 218 -4.48 6.02 33.20
CA ARG A 218 -5.52 6.80 32.49
C ARG A 218 -6.26 7.74 33.43
N ARG A 219 -6.76 7.24 34.56
CA ARG A 219 -7.46 8.08 35.56
C ARG A 219 -6.60 9.19 36.14
N ARG A 220 -5.27 9.01 36.21
CA ARG A 220 -4.34 10.03 36.71
C ARG A 220 -3.96 11.07 35.65
N LEU A 221 -3.99 10.70 34.37
CA LEU A 221 -3.60 11.57 33.25
C LEU A 221 -4.79 12.23 32.54
N ALA A 222 -6.02 11.77 32.82
CA ALA A 222 -7.25 12.23 32.15
C ALA A 222 -7.44 13.75 32.24
N ASP A 223 -7.15 14.35 33.39
CA ASP A 223 -7.34 15.79 33.65
C ASP A 223 -6.23 16.69 33.05
N GLY A 224 -5.37 16.15 32.18
CA GLY A 224 -4.29 16.90 31.51
C GLY A 224 -2.98 16.97 32.30
N GLU A 225 -2.89 16.23 33.40
CA GLU A 225 -1.68 16.13 34.21
C GLU A 225 -0.63 15.22 33.53
N GLU A 226 0.66 15.54 33.67
CA GLU A 226 1.77 14.67 33.26
C GLU A 226 2.33 13.88 34.47
N LEU A 227 2.96 12.73 34.20
CA LEU A 227 3.68 11.95 35.20
C LEU A 227 5.15 11.77 34.81
N ALA A 228 6.09 12.04 35.71
CA ALA A 228 7.49 11.70 35.47
C ALA A 228 7.68 10.18 35.55
N VAL A 229 8.20 9.59 34.47
CA VAL A 229 8.41 8.16 34.35
C VAL A 229 9.79 7.82 33.77
N GLN A 230 10.28 6.64 34.12
CA GLN A 230 11.48 6.05 33.53
C GLN A 230 11.13 4.69 32.92
N LEU A 231 11.23 4.59 31.61
CA LEU A 231 10.98 3.38 30.85
C LEU A 231 12.28 2.59 30.63
N HIS A 232 12.25 1.29 30.91
CA HIS A 232 13.34 0.35 30.63
C HIS A 232 12.80 -0.80 29.79
N SER A 233 13.46 -1.11 28.67
CA SER A 233 13.09 -2.20 27.76
C SER A 233 14.26 -2.58 26.87
N ARG A 234 14.43 -3.87 26.63
CA ARG A 234 15.37 -4.40 25.63
C ARG A 234 14.75 -5.60 24.93
N MET A 235 14.75 -5.58 23.61
CA MET A 235 14.32 -6.67 22.76
C MET A 235 15.35 -6.87 21.63
N ASP A 236 15.83 -8.10 21.48
CA ASP A 236 16.85 -8.46 20.48
C ASP A 236 16.24 -9.43 19.45
N TRP A 237 16.62 -9.27 18.17
CA TRP A 237 16.45 -10.36 17.20
C TRP A 237 17.47 -11.45 17.50
N VAL A 238 16.99 -12.66 17.74
CA VAL A 238 17.84 -13.79 18.10
C VAL A 238 17.45 -15.03 17.32
N GLU A 239 18.44 -15.85 17.01
CA GLU A 239 18.20 -17.20 16.51
C GLU A 239 17.89 -18.12 17.69
N ARG A 240 16.73 -18.78 17.63
CA ARG A 240 16.26 -19.77 18.61
C ARG A 240 15.94 -21.08 17.92
N PRO A 241 16.06 -22.22 18.61
CA PRO A 241 15.55 -23.48 18.09
C PRO A 241 14.01 -23.47 18.12
N ALA A 242 13.41 -23.95 17.04
CA ALA A 242 12.05 -24.45 16.98
C ALA A 242 12.08 -25.98 16.82
N TRP A 243 10.93 -26.64 16.95
CA TRP A 243 10.85 -28.10 16.85
C TRP A 243 9.62 -28.57 16.07
N ASN A 244 9.82 -29.58 15.22
CA ASN A 244 8.77 -30.44 14.72
C ASN A 244 8.75 -31.73 15.53
N ILE A 245 7.57 -32.21 15.91
CA ILE A 245 7.40 -33.47 16.64
C ILE A 245 6.49 -34.36 15.82
N TRP A 246 6.92 -35.58 15.53
CA TRP A 246 6.10 -36.51 14.75
C TRP A 246 6.24 -37.95 15.18
N ILE A 247 5.23 -38.76 14.84
CA ILE A 247 5.21 -40.20 15.08
C ILE A 247 4.48 -40.92 13.94
N ASP A 248 5.04 -42.05 13.52
CA ASP A 248 4.37 -42.98 12.60
C ASP A 248 3.51 -43.97 13.39
N VAL A 249 2.22 -44.00 13.08
CA VAL A 249 1.26 -45.02 13.52
C VAL A 249 1.16 -46.06 12.40
N PRO A 250 1.68 -47.28 12.60
CA PRO A 250 1.69 -48.30 11.57
C PRO A 250 0.28 -48.82 11.28
N ALA A 251 0.07 -49.28 10.04
CA ALA A 251 -1.15 -49.99 9.67
C ALA A 251 -1.36 -51.23 10.57
N ALA A 252 -2.60 -51.45 11.00
CA ALA A 252 -3.00 -52.56 11.86
C ALA A 252 -2.63 -53.94 11.28
N ALA A 253 -2.67 -54.08 9.96
CA ALA A 253 -2.26 -55.26 9.22
C ALA A 253 -1.15 -54.90 8.21
N ALA A 254 0.09 -55.33 8.49
CA ALA A 254 1.25 -55.05 7.66
C ALA A 254 1.12 -55.56 6.21
N ASP A 255 0.35 -56.63 5.99
CA ASP A 255 0.12 -57.24 4.67
C ASP A 255 -1.12 -56.69 3.94
N SER A 256 -1.82 -55.68 4.49
CA SER A 256 -2.95 -55.03 3.81
C SER A 256 -2.49 -54.30 2.55
N VAL A 257 -3.32 -54.24 1.52
CA VAL A 257 -3.03 -53.44 0.31
C VAL A 257 -2.81 -51.96 0.67
N LEU A 258 -3.45 -51.50 1.75
CA LEU A 258 -3.37 -50.12 2.24
C LEU A 258 -2.12 -49.82 3.07
N SER A 259 -1.39 -50.83 3.57
CA SER A 259 -0.17 -50.64 4.37
C SER A 259 0.99 -50.03 3.57
N SER A 260 0.91 -50.05 2.23
CA SER A 260 1.87 -49.38 1.34
C SER A 260 1.64 -47.88 1.21
N GLN A 261 0.50 -47.38 1.69
CA GLN A 261 0.10 -45.97 1.59
C GLN A 261 0.38 -45.23 2.90
N ARG A 262 0.85 -43.99 2.78
CA ARG A 262 1.11 -43.09 3.92
C ARG A 262 0.28 -41.81 3.81
N ILE A 263 -0.37 -41.43 4.91
CA ILE A 263 -1.06 -40.14 5.06
C ILE A 263 -0.41 -39.37 6.21
N ILE A 264 -0.09 -38.10 5.99
CA ILE A 264 0.36 -37.20 7.04
C ILE A 264 -0.85 -36.40 7.51
N VAL A 265 -1.09 -36.36 8.82
CA VAL A 265 -2.03 -35.43 9.45
C VAL A 265 -1.24 -34.49 10.34
N GLU A 266 -1.32 -33.21 10.04
CA GLU A 266 -0.52 -32.14 10.61
C GLU A 266 -1.41 -31.13 11.35
N ALA A 267 -0.89 -30.60 12.45
CA ALA A 267 -1.42 -29.42 13.12
C ALA A 267 -0.27 -28.67 13.80
N TYR A 268 -0.32 -27.34 13.75
CA TYR A 268 0.67 -26.51 14.42
C TYR A 268 0.41 -26.41 15.93
N TYR A 269 1.50 -26.25 16.71
CA TYR A 269 1.44 -26.11 18.17
C TYR A 269 2.19 -24.89 18.70
N ASP A 270 2.65 -23.96 17.87
CA ASP A 270 3.10 -22.64 18.38
C ASP A 270 1.92 -21.66 18.48
N GLY A 271 2.15 -20.54 19.16
CA GLY A 271 1.20 -19.44 19.33
C GLY A 271 1.73 -18.15 18.72
N ILE A 272 0.88 -17.12 18.71
CA ILE A 272 1.22 -15.78 18.25
C ILE A 272 0.45 -14.71 19.02
N SER A 273 1.11 -13.57 19.21
CA SER A 273 0.54 -12.35 19.76
C SER A 273 1.33 -11.15 19.23
N ILE A 274 0.65 -10.01 19.11
CA ILE A 274 1.31 -8.74 18.83
C ILE A 274 2.34 -8.37 19.91
N ALA A 275 2.22 -8.90 21.13
CA ALA A 275 3.22 -8.82 22.19
C ALA A 275 3.94 -10.18 22.32
N PRO A 276 5.15 -10.37 21.76
CA PRO A 276 5.83 -11.68 21.69
C PRO A 276 5.98 -12.40 23.04
N SER A 277 6.15 -11.63 24.12
CA SER A 277 6.35 -12.15 25.48
C SER A 277 5.04 -12.47 26.20
N LEU A 278 3.89 -12.11 25.62
CA LEU A 278 2.54 -12.35 26.15
C LEU A 278 1.65 -12.94 25.04
N ALA A 279 1.72 -14.26 24.87
CA ALA A 279 0.98 -15.00 23.85
C ALA A 279 0.34 -16.27 24.43
N PRO A 280 -0.79 -16.15 25.17
CA PRO A 280 -1.50 -17.30 25.70
C PRO A 280 -2.03 -18.22 24.57
N SER A 281 -2.53 -17.63 23.48
CA SER A 281 -2.80 -18.32 22.20
C SER A 281 -3.72 -19.54 22.31
N ALA A 282 -4.86 -19.39 23.01
CA ALA A 282 -5.76 -20.49 23.32
C ALA A 282 -6.62 -20.98 22.14
N GLU A 283 -7.17 -20.10 21.31
CA GLU A 283 -7.93 -20.49 20.10
C GLU A 283 -7.06 -21.29 19.14
N VAL A 284 -5.84 -20.81 18.88
CA VAL A 284 -4.89 -21.45 17.96
C VAL A 284 -4.30 -22.76 18.51
N ALA A 285 -4.51 -23.07 19.79
CA ALA A 285 -4.16 -24.37 20.37
C ALA A 285 -5.17 -25.48 19.99
N SER A 286 -6.32 -25.13 19.43
CA SER A 286 -7.40 -26.05 19.04
C SER A 286 -6.94 -27.15 18.09
N SER A 287 -6.15 -26.81 17.07
CA SER A 287 -5.64 -27.76 16.08
C SER A 287 -4.75 -28.83 16.73
N ALA A 288 -3.78 -28.41 17.56
CA ALA A 288 -2.89 -29.33 18.28
C ALA A 288 -3.67 -30.21 19.28
N ALA A 289 -4.62 -29.64 20.01
CA ALA A 289 -5.46 -30.40 20.93
C ALA A 289 -6.29 -31.46 20.19
N ALA A 290 -6.87 -31.12 19.04
CA ALA A 290 -7.62 -32.06 18.22
C ALA A 290 -6.74 -33.15 17.59
N LEU A 291 -5.51 -32.83 17.16
CA LEU A 291 -4.56 -33.82 16.64
C LEU A 291 -4.10 -34.80 17.73
N LEU A 292 -3.90 -34.31 18.96
CA LEU A 292 -3.56 -35.16 20.10
C LEU A 292 -4.75 -36.06 20.49
N GLU A 293 -5.97 -35.59 20.35
CA GLU A 293 -7.17 -36.40 20.53
C GLU A 293 -7.34 -37.44 19.39
N LEU A 294 -6.97 -37.12 18.15
CA LEU A 294 -6.87 -38.10 17.07
C LEU A 294 -5.85 -39.19 17.40
N ALA A 295 -4.71 -38.83 18.00
CA ALA A 295 -3.71 -39.79 18.46
C ALA A 295 -4.30 -40.78 19.49
N HIS A 296 -5.07 -40.28 20.47
CA HIS A 296 -5.82 -41.11 21.41
C HIS A 296 -6.84 -42.01 20.70
N HIS A 297 -7.56 -41.47 19.72
CA HIS A 297 -8.53 -42.22 18.94
C HIS A 297 -7.89 -43.37 18.16
N LEU A 298 -6.74 -43.14 17.50
CA LEU A 298 -6.00 -44.14 16.74
C LEU A 298 -5.38 -45.24 17.61
N ARG A 299 -5.01 -44.93 18.86
CA ARG A 299 -4.61 -45.97 19.82
C ARG A 299 -5.72 -46.98 20.08
N GLN A 300 -6.96 -46.51 20.16
CA GLN A 300 -8.14 -47.34 20.40
C GLN A 300 -8.66 -47.98 19.10
N HIS A 301 -8.45 -47.32 17.96
CA HIS A 301 -8.91 -47.74 16.65
C HIS A 301 -7.75 -47.71 15.65
N PRO A 302 -6.87 -48.72 15.65
CA PRO A 302 -5.69 -48.75 14.78
C PRO A 302 -6.05 -48.58 13.29
N PRO A 303 -5.34 -47.71 12.54
CA PRO A 303 -5.66 -47.41 11.14
C PRO A 303 -5.26 -48.56 10.19
N GLU A 304 -5.88 -48.65 9.00
CA GLU A 304 -5.47 -49.62 7.97
C GLU A 304 -4.32 -49.13 7.07
N ARG A 305 -3.91 -47.87 7.22
CA ARG A 305 -2.79 -47.20 6.52
C ARG A 305 -1.72 -46.77 7.51
N ASN A 306 -0.51 -46.49 7.01
CA ASN A 306 0.48 -45.79 7.83
C ASN A 306 0.08 -44.32 7.96
N ILE A 307 -0.06 -43.84 9.19
CA ILE A 307 -0.43 -42.47 9.49
C ILE A 307 0.73 -41.79 10.20
N THR A 308 1.22 -40.69 9.65
CA THR A 308 2.19 -39.84 10.35
C THR A 308 1.43 -38.70 11.01
N LEU A 309 1.51 -38.59 12.33
CA LEU A 309 0.99 -37.43 13.06
C LEU A 309 2.13 -36.42 13.22
N LEU A 310 1.95 -35.19 12.72
CA LEU A 310 2.96 -34.13 12.75
C LEU A 310 2.44 -32.93 13.55
N PHE A 311 3.14 -32.58 14.62
CA PHE A 311 2.99 -31.34 15.35
C PHE A 311 4.07 -30.36 14.87
N ALA A 312 3.70 -29.44 13.99
CA ALA A 312 4.63 -28.46 13.43
C ALA A 312 4.83 -27.27 14.38
N GLY A 313 6.07 -26.81 14.53
CA GLY A 313 6.37 -25.55 15.23
C GLY A 313 6.59 -24.42 14.23
N ALA A 314 6.68 -23.17 14.68
CA ALA A 314 6.97 -22.02 13.81
C ALA A 314 5.98 -21.81 12.64
N HIS A 315 4.70 -22.16 12.83
CA HIS A 315 3.64 -21.86 11.86
C HIS A 315 3.52 -20.35 11.64
N PHE A 316 3.50 -19.57 12.73
CA PHE A 316 3.33 -18.12 12.64
C PHE A 316 4.58 -17.36 12.16
N GLN A 317 5.70 -18.06 11.95
CA GLN A 317 6.95 -17.53 11.39
C GLN A 317 7.11 -18.03 9.96
N ALA A 318 6.23 -17.54 9.06
CA ALA A 318 6.20 -17.90 7.65
C ALA A 318 6.14 -19.41 7.38
N LEU A 319 5.38 -20.16 8.18
CA LEU A 319 5.14 -21.60 8.03
C LEU A 319 6.45 -22.42 8.07
N SER A 320 7.43 -21.97 8.86
CA SER A 320 8.81 -22.50 8.80
C SER A 320 8.92 -23.96 9.26
N GLY A 321 8.05 -24.44 10.16
CA GLY A 321 8.07 -25.84 10.61
C GLY A 321 7.73 -26.81 9.51
N VAL A 322 6.60 -26.62 8.83
CA VAL A 322 6.25 -27.49 7.70
C VAL A 322 7.28 -27.40 6.58
N VAL A 323 7.85 -26.21 6.31
CA VAL A 323 8.93 -26.07 5.33
C VAL A 323 10.15 -26.92 5.71
N ASP A 324 10.63 -26.85 6.95
CA ASP A 324 11.75 -27.68 7.43
C ASP A 324 11.42 -29.18 7.36
N PHE A 325 10.22 -29.58 7.76
CA PHE A 325 9.77 -30.98 7.69
C PHE A 325 9.75 -31.48 6.24
N LEU A 326 9.18 -30.71 5.31
CA LEU A 326 9.12 -31.06 3.90
C LEU A 326 10.54 -31.19 3.32
N ASP A 327 11.43 -30.24 3.61
CA ASP A 327 12.84 -30.24 3.18
C ASP A 327 13.59 -31.52 3.57
N ARG A 328 13.26 -32.11 4.72
CA ARG A 328 13.89 -33.33 5.23
C ARG A 328 13.26 -34.63 4.74
N HIS A 329 11.95 -34.63 4.50
CA HIS A 329 11.18 -35.88 4.37
C HIS A 329 10.33 -36.00 3.11
N ALA A 330 9.92 -34.91 2.47
CA ALA A 330 8.85 -34.94 1.47
C ALA A 330 9.01 -33.98 0.28
N ARG A 331 10.21 -33.54 -0.09
CA ARG A 331 10.41 -32.75 -1.33
C ARG A 331 10.33 -33.62 -2.59
N ALA A 332 9.57 -33.19 -3.60
CA ALA A 332 9.38 -33.95 -4.83
C ALA A 332 10.48 -33.73 -5.89
N SER A 333 11.16 -32.58 -5.92
CA SER A 333 12.17 -32.35 -6.98
C SER A 333 13.44 -33.17 -6.77
N ASP A 334 14.03 -33.63 -7.90
CA ASP A 334 15.27 -34.40 -7.92
C ASP A 334 16.44 -33.79 -7.13
N PHE A 335 16.46 -32.46 -7.02
CA PHE A 335 17.52 -31.74 -6.32
C PHE A 335 17.45 -31.93 -4.80
N TYR A 336 16.26 -31.83 -4.22
CA TYR A 336 16.06 -31.99 -2.78
C TYR A 336 15.90 -33.47 -2.41
N ALA A 337 15.23 -34.27 -3.23
CA ALA A 337 15.03 -35.70 -2.97
C ALA A 337 16.35 -36.47 -2.76
N LYS A 338 17.42 -36.10 -3.47
CA LYS A 338 18.76 -36.70 -3.30
C LYS A 338 19.47 -36.32 -2.00
N ARG A 339 18.96 -35.32 -1.27
CA ARG A 339 19.55 -34.78 -0.04
C ARG A 339 18.79 -35.21 1.22
N MET A 340 17.60 -35.80 1.06
CA MET A 340 16.81 -36.30 2.18
C MET A 340 17.44 -37.56 2.77
N GLU A 341 17.56 -37.63 4.09
CA GLU A 341 18.12 -38.78 4.80
C GLU A 341 17.03 -39.82 5.14
N GLU A 342 15.82 -39.37 5.48
CA GLU A 342 14.67 -40.22 5.85
C GLU A 342 13.41 -39.83 5.04
N PRO A 343 13.35 -40.16 3.73
CA PRO A 343 12.21 -39.79 2.89
C PRO A 343 10.95 -40.57 3.25
N LEU A 344 9.81 -39.87 3.41
CA LEU A 344 8.52 -40.46 3.82
C LEU A 344 7.56 -40.74 2.65
N HIS A 345 7.70 -40.06 1.52
CA HIS A 345 6.84 -40.21 0.32
C HIS A 345 5.32 -40.28 0.62
N PRO A 346 4.73 -39.22 1.18
CA PRO A 346 3.31 -39.24 1.54
C PRO A 346 2.42 -39.30 0.28
N ASN A 347 1.32 -40.06 0.37
CA ASN A 347 0.28 -40.08 -0.67
C ASN A 347 -0.71 -38.93 -0.51
N LEU A 348 -0.86 -38.42 0.72
CA LEU A 348 -1.72 -37.31 1.07
C LEU A 348 -1.17 -36.59 2.31
N PHE A 349 -1.16 -35.27 2.27
CA PHE A 349 -0.86 -34.40 3.39
C PHE A 349 -2.15 -33.69 3.83
N ILE A 350 -2.52 -33.75 5.10
CA ILE A 350 -3.74 -33.12 5.63
C ILE A 350 -3.34 -32.18 6.77
N SER A 351 -3.62 -30.88 6.63
CA SER A 351 -3.43 -29.90 7.72
C SER A 351 -4.75 -29.62 8.44
N LEU A 352 -4.69 -29.40 9.76
CA LEU A 352 -5.83 -28.98 10.59
C LEU A 352 -5.65 -27.51 11.03
N ASP A 353 -6.60 -26.65 10.68
CA ASP A 353 -6.71 -25.27 11.19
C ASP A 353 -8.06 -25.07 11.87
N LEU A 354 -8.10 -25.31 13.18
CA LEU A 354 -9.32 -25.27 13.96
C LEU A 354 -9.39 -24.01 14.84
N SER A 355 -10.59 -23.51 14.99
CA SER A 355 -10.99 -22.51 15.99
C SER A 355 -12.29 -22.95 16.64
N THR A 356 -12.72 -22.26 17.69
CA THR A 356 -13.90 -22.68 18.45
C THR A 356 -15.13 -21.82 18.24
N LYS A 357 -15.08 -20.81 17.37
CA LYS A 357 -16.22 -19.88 17.21
C LYS A 357 -17.44 -20.52 16.55
N THR A 358 -17.23 -21.56 15.75
CA THR A 358 -18.28 -22.42 15.21
C THR A 358 -17.86 -23.88 15.35
N ASP A 359 -18.79 -24.82 15.11
CA ASP A 359 -18.49 -26.25 15.08
C ASP A 359 -18.46 -26.84 13.67
N GLN A 360 -18.58 -25.99 12.64
CA GLN A 360 -18.60 -26.38 11.24
C GLN A 360 -17.19 -26.37 10.68
N VAL A 361 -16.88 -27.40 9.90
CA VAL A 361 -15.57 -27.56 9.25
C VAL A 361 -15.80 -27.52 7.75
N GLY A 362 -14.80 -27.17 6.96
CA GLY A 362 -14.81 -27.62 5.56
C GLY A 362 -13.47 -28.18 5.13
N ILE A 363 -13.45 -28.64 3.89
CA ILE A 363 -12.28 -29.26 3.27
C ILE A 363 -11.86 -28.50 2.02
N TRP A 364 -10.56 -28.18 1.92
CA TRP A 364 -9.97 -27.46 0.79
C TRP A 364 -8.68 -28.10 0.31
N ASN A 365 -8.26 -27.68 -0.87
CA ASN A 365 -6.98 -28.00 -1.51
C ASN A 365 -6.17 -26.72 -1.81
N ASN A 366 -6.48 -25.60 -1.14
CA ASN A 366 -5.76 -24.30 -1.12
C ASN A 366 -5.12 -23.84 -2.45
N THR A 367 -5.76 -24.14 -3.59
CA THR A 367 -5.29 -23.73 -4.91
C THR A 367 -6.29 -22.79 -5.58
N PHE A 368 -5.77 -21.69 -6.12
CA PHE A 368 -6.54 -20.79 -6.98
C PHE A 368 -6.55 -21.24 -8.45
N SER A 369 -5.71 -22.22 -8.83
CA SER A 369 -5.66 -22.72 -10.20
C SER A 369 -6.89 -23.57 -10.53
N PHE A 370 -7.71 -23.09 -11.46
CA PHE A 370 -8.88 -23.82 -11.96
C PHE A 370 -8.50 -25.20 -12.52
N ASP A 371 -7.36 -25.29 -13.21
CA ASP A 371 -6.84 -26.53 -13.78
C ASP A 371 -6.48 -27.55 -12.70
N LEU A 372 -5.98 -27.11 -11.54
CA LEU A 372 -5.64 -27.99 -10.42
C LEU A 372 -6.89 -28.46 -9.67
N LYS A 373 -7.94 -27.63 -9.53
CA LYS A 373 -9.16 -27.97 -8.78
C LYS A 373 -9.79 -29.30 -9.22
N ARG A 374 -9.81 -29.59 -10.54
CA ARG A 374 -10.41 -30.83 -11.08
C ARG A 374 -9.77 -32.11 -10.53
N PHE A 375 -8.47 -32.07 -10.23
CA PHE A 375 -7.73 -33.25 -9.75
C PHE A 375 -8.12 -33.65 -8.32
N PHE A 376 -8.62 -32.69 -7.53
CA PHE A 376 -9.03 -32.91 -6.15
C PHE A 376 -10.52 -33.28 -6.00
N VAL A 377 -11.33 -33.15 -7.06
CA VAL A 377 -12.77 -33.47 -7.05
C VAL A 377 -13.08 -34.87 -6.46
N PRO A 378 -12.31 -35.94 -6.77
CA PRO A 378 -12.53 -37.25 -6.16
C PRO A 378 -12.39 -37.24 -4.63
N PHE A 379 -11.42 -36.49 -4.08
CA PHE A 379 -11.29 -36.32 -2.62
C PHE A 379 -12.51 -35.61 -2.05
N GLY A 380 -12.95 -34.51 -2.66
CA GLY A 380 -14.14 -33.77 -2.21
C GLY A 380 -15.37 -34.69 -2.12
N ARG A 381 -15.62 -35.51 -3.15
CA ARG A 381 -16.73 -36.48 -3.16
C ARG A 381 -16.60 -37.53 -2.04
N ARG A 382 -15.41 -38.09 -1.85
CA ARG A 382 -15.15 -39.12 -0.83
C ARG A 382 -15.34 -38.58 0.58
N PHE A 383 -14.70 -37.46 0.90
CA PHE A 383 -14.80 -36.84 2.21
C PHE A 383 -16.22 -36.33 2.50
N THR A 384 -16.96 -35.83 1.51
CA THR A 384 -18.38 -35.48 1.68
C THR A 384 -19.21 -36.70 2.05
N ALA A 385 -18.98 -37.86 1.42
CA ALA A 385 -19.69 -39.09 1.76
C ALA A 385 -19.39 -39.58 3.19
N TYR A 386 -18.12 -39.50 3.63
CA TYR A 386 -17.76 -39.81 5.01
C TYR A 386 -18.42 -38.85 5.99
N ALA A 387 -18.38 -37.55 5.69
CA ALA A 387 -18.99 -36.50 6.51
C ALA A 387 -20.49 -36.71 6.67
N GLN A 388 -21.21 -37.05 5.59
CA GLN A 388 -22.65 -37.31 5.64
C GLN A 388 -23.00 -38.48 6.57
N GLN A 389 -22.22 -39.56 6.50
CA GLN A 389 -22.43 -40.71 7.38
C GLN A 389 -22.13 -40.37 8.84
N VAL A 390 -20.97 -39.74 9.11
CA VAL A 390 -20.56 -39.39 10.47
C VAL A 390 -21.48 -38.34 11.09
N ALA A 391 -21.92 -37.34 10.33
CA ALA A 391 -22.88 -36.35 10.79
C ALA A 391 -24.20 -37.01 11.21
N THR A 392 -24.73 -37.92 10.38
CA THR A 392 -25.93 -38.70 10.69
C THR A 392 -25.75 -39.53 11.96
N ASP A 393 -24.62 -40.25 12.08
CA ASP A 393 -24.29 -41.07 13.26
C ASP A 393 -24.20 -40.22 14.54
N GLN A 394 -23.78 -38.95 14.43
CA GLN A 394 -23.66 -37.99 15.53
C GLN A 394 -24.90 -37.11 15.74
N GLY A 395 -25.98 -37.31 14.96
CA GLY A 395 -27.19 -36.49 15.04
C GLY A 395 -27.01 -35.03 14.61
N ARG A 396 -26.00 -34.76 13.76
CA ARG A 396 -25.73 -33.45 13.16
C ARG A 396 -26.39 -33.36 11.78
N ASP A 397 -26.71 -32.15 11.34
CA ASP A 397 -27.15 -31.92 9.96
C ASP A 397 -26.01 -32.22 8.98
N PRO A 398 -26.16 -33.23 8.10
CA PRO A 398 -25.13 -33.58 7.12
C PRO A 398 -24.78 -32.47 6.14
N GLU A 399 -25.72 -31.55 5.85
CA GLU A 399 -25.50 -30.45 4.90
C GLU A 399 -24.69 -29.30 5.52
N GLN A 400 -24.70 -29.17 6.84
CA GLN A 400 -24.05 -28.08 7.57
C GLN A 400 -22.75 -28.50 8.27
N ALA A 401 -22.61 -29.78 8.65
CA ALA A 401 -21.47 -30.23 9.45
C ALA A 401 -20.13 -30.13 8.71
N MET A 402 -20.13 -30.32 7.38
CA MET A 402 -18.95 -30.12 6.54
C MET A 402 -19.26 -29.47 5.19
N VAL A 403 -18.52 -28.41 4.86
CA VAL A 403 -18.57 -27.82 3.51
C VAL A 403 -17.47 -28.40 2.62
N ASN A 404 -17.84 -28.77 1.39
CA ASN A 404 -16.89 -29.16 0.36
C ASN A 404 -16.37 -27.93 -0.41
N GLY A 405 -15.22 -27.41 0.03
CA GLY A 405 -14.54 -26.28 -0.61
C GLY A 405 -13.72 -26.62 -1.85
N ILE A 406 -13.50 -27.92 -2.13
CA ILE A 406 -12.78 -28.39 -3.32
C ILE A 406 -13.65 -28.27 -4.57
N SER A 407 -14.94 -28.59 -4.43
CA SER A 407 -15.94 -28.49 -5.48
C SER A 407 -17.14 -27.74 -4.92
N PRO A 408 -16.98 -26.43 -4.67
CA PRO A 408 -18.01 -25.68 -4.00
C PRO A 408 -19.27 -25.59 -4.86
N ILE A 409 -20.42 -25.41 -4.20
CA ILE A 409 -21.64 -25.04 -4.88
C ILE A 409 -21.40 -23.68 -5.56
N ARG A 410 -21.89 -23.54 -6.78
CA ARG A 410 -21.72 -22.34 -7.62
C ARG A 410 -22.00 -21.05 -6.82
N GLY A 411 -21.08 -20.09 -6.86
CA GLY A 411 -21.11 -18.84 -6.11
C GLY A 411 -20.50 -18.89 -4.71
N MET A 412 -19.95 -20.03 -4.25
CA MET A 412 -19.28 -20.13 -2.96
C MET A 412 -17.80 -20.48 -3.10
N ASP A 413 -16.96 -19.87 -2.30
CA ASP A 413 -15.53 -20.18 -2.20
C ASP A 413 -15.00 -19.85 -0.79
N TRP A 414 -13.68 -19.83 -0.61
CA TRP A 414 -13.07 -19.55 0.68
C TRP A 414 -13.59 -18.28 1.36
N SER A 415 -13.72 -17.18 0.63
CA SER A 415 -14.09 -15.88 1.21
C SER A 415 -15.56 -15.81 1.64
N THR A 416 -16.39 -16.77 1.22
CA THR A 416 -17.79 -16.94 1.69
C THR A 416 -17.82 -17.41 3.15
N PHE A 417 -16.85 -18.26 3.51
CA PHE A 417 -16.84 -18.98 4.77
C PHE A 417 -15.89 -18.37 5.79
N VAL A 418 -14.74 -17.89 5.32
CA VAL A 418 -13.68 -17.38 6.18
C VAL A 418 -13.20 -16.10 5.50
N PRO A 419 -13.59 -14.91 5.98
CA PRO A 419 -13.26 -13.66 5.33
C PRO A 419 -11.73 -13.54 5.24
N ASP A 420 -11.24 -13.01 4.12
CA ASP A 420 -9.82 -12.84 3.75
C ASP A 420 -8.96 -14.10 3.54
N GLY A 421 -9.34 -15.29 4.01
CA GLY A 421 -8.39 -16.43 4.01
C GLY A 421 -8.14 -17.06 5.38
N VAL A 422 -7.44 -18.19 5.43
CA VAL A 422 -6.44 -18.47 6.48
C VAL A 422 -5.20 -19.02 5.79
N SER A 423 -4.03 -18.86 6.40
CA SER A 423 -2.80 -19.49 5.94
C SER A 423 -2.64 -20.84 6.61
N VAL A 424 -2.50 -21.91 5.83
CA VAL A 424 -2.38 -23.28 6.36
C VAL A 424 -1.16 -24.00 5.82
N ASP A 425 -0.59 -24.89 6.62
CA ASP A 425 0.67 -25.59 6.33
C ASP A 425 0.60 -26.47 5.06
N SER A 426 -0.59 -26.95 4.69
CA SER A 426 -0.80 -27.70 3.44
C SER A 426 -0.54 -26.86 2.17
N GLU A 427 -0.57 -25.54 2.24
CA GLU A 427 -0.15 -24.66 1.13
C GLU A 427 1.33 -24.89 0.80
N MET A 428 2.19 -25.01 1.82
CA MET A 428 3.61 -25.30 1.63
C MET A 428 3.85 -26.73 1.16
N ALA A 429 3.04 -27.70 1.63
CA ALA A 429 3.09 -29.07 1.12
C ALA A 429 2.77 -29.13 -0.38
N MET A 430 1.75 -28.40 -0.82
CA MET A 430 1.43 -28.27 -2.24
C MET A 430 2.53 -27.56 -3.03
N ALA A 431 3.07 -26.46 -2.50
CA ALA A 431 4.21 -25.78 -3.12
C ALA A 431 5.45 -26.69 -3.20
N ALA A 432 5.58 -27.69 -2.32
CA ALA A 432 6.61 -28.73 -2.40
C ALA A 432 6.28 -29.90 -3.36
N GLY A 433 5.16 -29.82 -4.08
CA GLY A 433 4.71 -30.83 -5.02
C GLY A 433 3.90 -31.98 -4.40
N GLN A 434 3.42 -31.84 -3.16
CA GLN A 434 2.65 -32.89 -2.47
C GLN A 434 1.14 -32.70 -2.65
N VAL A 435 0.41 -33.80 -2.82
CA VAL A 435 -1.07 -33.76 -2.78
C VAL A 435 -1.48 -33.42 -1.35
N ALA A 436 -2.08 -32.24 -1.14
CA ALA A 436 -2.45 -31.76 0.18
C ALA A 436 -3.89 -31.27 0.27
N LEU A 437 -4.47 -31.41 1.46
CA LEU A 437 -5.80 -30.94 1.84
C LEU A 437 -5.72 -30.20 3.19
N ALA A 438 -6.67 -29.32 3.45
CA ALA A 438 -6.85 -28.68 4.75
C ALA A 438 -8.27 -28.89 5.27
N PHE A 439 -8.39 -29.22 6.56
CA PHE A 439 -9.65 -29.11 7.29
C PHE A 439 -9.63 -27.85 8.13
N VAL A 440 -10.60 -26.97 7.91
CA VAL A 440 -10.63 -25.65 8.52
C VAL A 440 -11.98 -25.32 9.12
N THR A 441 -12.01 -24.72 10.32
CA THR A 441 -13.24 -24.18 10.91
C THR A 441 -13.74 -22.99 10.09
N ILE A 442 -15.01 -23.04 9.69
CA ILE A 442 -15.64 -22.04 8.83
C ILE A 442 -16.65 -21.15 9.55
N HIS A 443 -17.08 -20.09 8.86
CA HIS A 443 -17.90 -19.01 9.39
C HIS A 443 -17.23 -18.34 10.59
N ASP A 444 -15.92 -18.14 10.50
CA ASP A 444 -15.12 -17.47 11.53
C ASP A 444 -14.00 -16.61 10.93
N ALA A 445 -13.91 -15.36 11.38
CA ALA A 445 -12.88 -14.40 10.99
C ALA A 445 -11.58 -14.51 11.80
N ARG A 446 -11.53 -15.32 12.87
CA ARG A 446 -10.36 -15.47 13.76
C ARG A 446 -10.01 -14.19 14.55
N PHE A 447 -11.00 -13.43 15.01
CA PHE A 447 -10.78 -12.13 15.70
C PHE A 447 -9.72 -12.14 16.81
N PRO A 448 -9.71 -13.08 17.79
CA PRO A 448 -8.79 -13.00 18.90
C PRO A 448 -7.34 -13.37 18.54
N VAL A 449 -7.09 -13.95 17.37
CA VAL A 449 -5.75 -14.40 16.97
C VAL A 449 -4.79 -13.20 16.86
N ASN A 450 -3.52 -13.41 17.24
CA ASN A 450 -2.49 -12.37 17.30
C ASN A 450 -2.78 -11.27 18.35
N THR A 451 -3.45 -11.63 19.44
CA THR A 451 -3.74 -10.71 20.55
C THR A 451 -3.39 -11.37 21.89
N PRO A 452 -3.00 -10.59 22.92
CA PRO A 452 -2.88 -11.10 24.29
C PRO A 452 -4.20 -11.64 24.87
N LEU A 453 -5.35 -11.25 24.29
CA LEU A 453 -6.69 -11.62 24.76
C LEU A 453 -7.11 -13.03 24.33
N ASP A 454 -6.32 -13.72 23.49
CA ASP A 454 -6.56 -15.11 23.09
C ASP A 454 -6.35 -16.09 24.25
N THR A 455 -7.30 -16.11 25.17
CA THR A 455 -7.21 -16.79 26.47
C THR A 455 -8.18 -17.98 26.57
N PRO A 456 -7.91 -18.97 27.44
CA PRO A 456 -8.78 -20.14 27.61
C PRO A 456 -10.24 -19.83 27.90
N ALA A 457 -10.52 -18.69 28.57
CA ALA A 457 -11.87 -18.25 28.90
C ALA A 457 -12.73 -17.93 27.66
N ARG A 458 -12.12 -17.67 26.51
CA ARG A 458 -12.81 -17.32 25.25
C ARG A 458 -13.04 -18.52 24.33
N VAL A 459 -12.56 -19.70 24.71
CA VAL A 459 -12.64 -20.94 23.92
C VAL A 459 -13.98 -21.64 24.17
N ASP A 460 -14.72 -21.92 23.09
CA ASP A 460 -15.94 -22.75 23.16
C ASP A 460 -15.57 -24.23 23.07
N MET A 461 -15.48 -24.86 24.23
CA MET A 461 -15.13 -26.28 24.34
C MET A 461 -16.18 -27.22 23.74
N ASP A 462 -17.44 -26.80 23.63
CA ASP A 462 -18.49 -27.62 23.01
C ASP A 462 -18.31 -27.69 21.49
N ASN A 463 -18.00 -26.55 20.87
CA ASN A 463 -17.68 -26.49 19.45
C ASN A 463 -16.41 -27.30 19.13
N LEU A 464 -15.32 -27.14 19.91
CA LEU A 464 -14.09 -27.90 19.68
C LEU A 464 -14.30 -29.40 19.82
N HIS A 465 -15.04 -29.83 20.84
CA HIS A 465 -15.33 -31.25 21.04
C HIS A 465 -16.14 -31.84 19.89
N ARG A 466 -17.18 -31.12 19.41
CA ARG A 466 -17.96 -31.54 18.23
C ARG A 466 -17.09 -31.64 16.97
N GLN A 467 -16.21 -30.68 16.73
CA GLN A 467 -15.29 -30.70 15.59
C GLN A 467 -14.30 -31.86 15.66
N SER A 468 -13.64 -32.06 16.82
CA SER A 468 -12.67 -33.14 17.02
C SER A 468 -13.31 -34.52 16.87
N SER A 469 -14.47 -34.76 17.50
CA SER A 469 -15.22 -36.02 17.35
C SER A 469 -15.64 -36.28 15.91
N PHE A 470 -16.07 -35.24 15.19
CA PHE A 470 -16.46 -35.33 13.79
C PHE A 470 -15.27 -35.67 12.87
N LEU A 471 -14.15 -34.96 13.04
CA LEU A 471 -12.92 -35.20 12.28
C LEU A 471 -12.35 -36.60 12.56
N ASN A 472 -12.34 -37.07 13.81
CA ASN A 472 -11.93 -38.43 14.13
C ASN A 472 -12.75 -39.47 13.36
N GLY A 473 -14.08 -39.28 13.29
CA GLY A 473 -14.95 -40.17 12.52
C GLY A 473 -14.66 -40.15 11.01
N ILE A 474 -14.44 -38.97 10.43
CA ILE A 474 -14.15 -38.82 8.99
C ILE A 474 -12.78 -39.39 8.64
N LEU A 475 -11.75 -39.05 9.42
CA LEU A 475 -10.38 -39.47 9.18
C LEU A 475 -10.23 -40.98 9.33
N SER A 476 -10.79 -41.59 10.39
CA SER A 476 -10.77 -43.05 10.57
C SER A 476 -11.42 -43.80 9.42
N ARG A 477 -12.54 -43.30 8.87
CA ARG A 477 -13.16 -43.86 7.66
C ARG A 477 -12.26 -43.69 6.44
N SER A 478 -11.63 -42.53 6.27
CA SER A 478 -10.70 -42.28 5.18
C SER A 478 -9.49 -43.22 5.24
N PHE A 479 -8.99 -43.53 6.44
CA PHE A 479 -7.84 -44.41 6.65
C PHE A 479 -8.13 -45.87 6.30
N ALA A 480 -9.40 -46.29 6.34
CA ALA A 480 -9.85 -47.63 5.93
C ALA A 480 -10.40 -47.71 4.49
N ASP A 481 -10.69 -46.59 3.81
CA ASP A 481 -11.29 -46.65 2.47
C ASP A 481 -10.27 -47.07 1.39
N THR A 482 -10.38 -48.31 0.90
CA THR A 482 -9.59 -48.84 -0.22
C THR A 482 -9.70 -48.04 -1.53
N ALA A 483 -10.72 -47.19 -1.67
CA ALA A 483 -10.99 -46.41 -2.86
C ALA A 483 -10.65 -44.92 -2.73
N LEU A 484 -10.02 -44.47 -1.63
CA LEU A 484 -9.61 -43.08 -1.41
C LEU A 484 -8.75 -42.52 -2.56
N PHE A 485 -7.80 -43.32 -3.06
CA PHE A 485 -6.89 -42.93 -4.16
C PHE A 485 -7.28 -43.53 -5.53
N GLN A 486 -8.45 -44.17 -5.64
CA GLN A 486 -8.89 -44.76 -6.90
C GLN A 486 -9.52 -43.69 -7.82
N GLY A 487 -9.18 -43.74 -9.11
CA GLY A 487 -9.73 -42.81 -10.10
C GLY A 487 -9.12 -41.41 -10.07
N LEU A 488 -7.97 -41.25 -9.40
CA LEU A 488 -7.17 -40.03 -9.46
C LEU A 488 -6.40 -39.96 -10.79
N GLU A 489 -6.41 -38.80 -11.44
CA GLU A 489 -5.49 -38.50 -12.55
C GLU A 489 -4.06 -38.35 -12.01
N ASP A 490 -3.06 -38.50 -12.87
CA ASP A 490 -1.66 -38.25 -12.49
C ASP A 490 -1.45 -36.76 -12.20
N PHE A 491 -1.11 -36.44 -10.95
CA PHE A 491 -0.84 -35.08 -10.49
C PHE A 491 0.56 -34.58 -10.92
N SER A 492 1.48 -35.48 -11.29
CA SER A 492 2.88 -35.15 -11.61
C SER A 492 3.08 -34.05 -12.67
N PRO A 493 2.23 -33.93 -13.72
CA PRO A 493 2.39 -32.88 -14.74
C PRO A 493 2.05 -31.47 -14.24
N VAL A 494 1.18 -31.36 -13.23
CA VAL A 494 0.56 -30.10 -12.79
C VAL A 494 1.04 -29.65 -11.42
N LEU A 495 1.31 -30.59 -10.51
CA LEU A 495 1.76 -30.30 -9.15
C LEU A 495 3.28 -30.42 -9.09
N LYS A 496 3.96 -29.28 -9.19
CA LYS A 496 5.43 -29.20 -9.21
C LYS A 496 5.96 -28.66 -7.90
N ASP A 497 7.19 -29.06 -7.60
CA ASP A 497 7.94 -28.50 -6.49
C ASP A 497 8.47 -27.10 -6.85
N GLU A 498 7.86 -26.07 -6.27
CA GLU A 498 8.11 -24.64 -6.46
C GLU A 498 8.85 -23.98 -5.29
N LEU A 499 9.18 -24.72 -4.22
CA LEU A 499 9.95 -24.17 -3.09
C LEU A 499 11.45 -24.17 -3.37
N ARG A 500 12.18 -23.18 -2.89
CA ARG A 500 13.62 -23.00 -3.11
C ARG A 500 14.32 -22.57 -1.82
N THR A 501 15.58 -22.99 -1.69
CA THR A 501 16.47 -22.59 -0.61
C THR A 501 17.62 -21.78 -1.21
N HIS A 502 17.72 -20.51 -0.84
CA HIS A 502 18.73 -19.60 -1.39
C HIS A 502 19.57 -18.97 -0.30
N LYS A 503 20.68 -18.35 -0.71
CA LYS A 503 21.59 -17.66 0.19
C LYS A 503 21.57 -16.16 -0.07
N VAL A 504 21.46 -15.37 0.98
CA VAL A 504 21.67 -13.92 0.92
C VAL A 504 23.06 -13.62 1.44
N ARG A 505 23.73 -12.64 0.81
CA ARG A 505 25.07 -12.20 1.15
C ARG A 505 25.10 -10.69 1.30
N LEU A 506 25.41 -10.18 2.49
CA LEU A 506 25.45 -8.75 2.77
C LEU A 506 26.88 -8.21 2.67
N ARG A 507 27.08 -7.17 1.87
CA ARG A 507 28.41 -6.58 1.64
C ARG A 507 28.36 -5.06 1.68
N ALA A 508 29.43 -4.42 2.13
CA ALA A 508 29.59 -2.97 2.05
C ALA A 508 30.85 -2.61 1.24
N PHE A 509 30.88 -1.40 0.68
CA PHE A 509 32.09 -0.88 0.04
C PHE A 509 33.16 -0.51 1.08
N PRO A 510 34.39 -1.04 0.98
CA PRO A 510 35.52 -0.46 1.70
C PRO A 510 35.81 0.97 1.22
N ARG A 511 36.44 1.79 2.08
CA ARG A 511 36.75 3.20 1.79
C ARG A 511 37.45 3.47 0.46
N ARG A 512 38.24 2.52 -0.07
CA ARG A 512 39.03 2.70 -1.30
C ARG A 512 38.69 1.71 -2.43
N SER A 513 37.81 0.74 -2.20
CA SER A 513 37.49 -0.30 -3.19
C SER A 513 36.26 0.08 -4.02
N GLN A 514 36.23 -0.34 -5.28
CA GLN A 514 35.08 -0.20 -6.17
C GLN A 514 34.11 -1.39 -6.10
N THR A 515 34.54 -2.50 -5.49
CA THR A 515 33.76 -3.72 -5.27
C THR A 515 33.30 -3.79 -3.82
N PRO A 516 32.07 -4.25 -3.52
CA PRO A 516 31.60 -4.40 -2.15
C PRO A 516 32.05 -5.77 -1.60
N ASP A 517 33.16 -5.78 -0.86
CA ASP A 517 33.78 -6.99 -0.29
C ASP A 517 33.81 -7.02 1.25
N ARG A 518 33.50 -5.90 1.93
CA ARG A 518 33.39 -5.88 3.40
C ARG A 518 32.16 -6.67 3.84
N GLN A 519 32.35 -7.71 4.63
CA GLN A 519 31.29 -8.55 5.17
C GLN A 519 30.56 -7.83 6.31
N ILE A 520 29.25 -8.07 6.42
CA ILE A 520 28.38 -7.54 7.48
C ILE A 520 27.73 -8.72 8.18
N ASP A 521 28.24 -9.06 9.35
CA ASP A 521 27.72 -10.08 10.26
C ASP A 521 26.59 -9.53 11.13
N ASP A 522 25.83 -10.43 11.76
CA ASP A 522 24.76 -10.11 12.73
C ASP A 522 23.71 -9.10 12.21
N ALA A 523 23.44 -9.14 10.91
CA ALA A 523 22.47 -8.29 10.26
C ALA A 523 21.20 -9.07 9.92
N LEU A 524 20.06 -8.43 10.12
CA LEU A 524 18.75 -9.00 9.87
C LEU A 524 18.40 -8.88 8.39
N VAL A 525 18.28 -10.02 7.71
CA VAL A 525 17.72 -10.16 6.38
C VAL A 525 16.22 -10.33 6.50
N ILE A 526 15.46 -9.55 5.72
CA ILE A 526 13.99 -9.58 5.70
C ILE A 526 13.54 -9.82 4.26
N ILE A 527 12.76 -10.89 4.05
CA ILE A 527 12.19 -11.26 2.75
C ILE A 527 10.67 -11.34 2.86
N GLY A 528 9.96 -10.72 1.91
CA GLY A 528 8.50 -10.60 1.96
C GLY A 528 8.02 -9.55 2.98
N ALA A 529 6.71 -9.45 3.15
CA ALA A 529 6.03 -8.57 4.11
C ALA A 529 4.62 -9.07 4.39
N GLY A 530 3.98 -8.47 5.40
CA GLY A 530 2.58 -8.71 5.73
C GLY A 530 2.40 -9.76 6.82
N SER A 531 1.19 -9.80 7.34
CA SER A 531 0.69 -10.87 8.20
C SER A 531 -0.70 -11.25 7.70
N HIS A 532 -1.07 -12.51 7.86
CA HIS A 532 -2.39 -13.02 7.53
C HIS A 532 -2.88 -13.90 8.68
N LYS A 533 -3.86 -13.38 9.43
CA LYS A 533 -4.43 -13.99 10.64
C LYS A 533 -3.38 -14.55 11.60
N GLY A 534 -2.37 -13.72 11.88
CA GLY A 534 -1.27 -14.02 12.80
C GLY A 534 -0.04 -14.61 12.12
N VAL A 535 -0.14 -15.21 10.93
CA VAL A 535 1.04 -15.73 10.23
C VAL A 535 1.83 -14.57 9.65
N HIS A 536 2.99 -14.27 10.25
CA HIS A 536 3.92 -13.30 9.70
C HIS A 536 4.60 -13.89 8.46
N LEU A 537 4.20 -13.43 7.28
CA LEU A 537 4.72 -13.94 5.99
C LEU A 537 6.14 -13.46 5.68
N ALA A 538 6.58 -12.40 6.37
CA ALA A 538 7.96 -11.95 6.33
C ALA A 538 8.90 -13.00 6.95
N LYS A 539 9.92 -13.38 6.18
CA LYS A 539 10.97 -14.31 6.61
C LYS A 539 12.15 -13.51 7.17
N TYR A 540 12.55 -13.82 8.39
CA TYR A 540 13.63 -13.16 9.12
C TYR A 540 14.81 -14.12 9.28
N HIS A 541 16.01 -13.67 8.92
CA HIS A 541 17.23 -14.46 9.09
C HIS A 541 18.41 -13.56 9.46
N LEU A 542 19.20 -13.97 10.46
CA LEU A 542 20.46 -13.29 10.81
C LEU A 542 21.62 -13.78 9.92
N THR A 543 22.55 -12.89 9.59
CA THR A 543 23.78 -13.27 8.89
C THR A 543 24.85 -13.84 9.83
N ASP A 544 25.59 -14.82 9.31
CA ASP A 544 26.75 -15.42 9.96
C ASP A 544 27.98 -14.48 9.96
N ASP A 545 29.11 -14.98 10.47
CA ASP A 545 30.41 -14.28 10.52
C ASP A 545 30.99 -13.92 9.14
N LYS A 546 30.45 -14.50 8.05
CA LYS A 546 30.80 -14.20 6.66
C LYS A 546 29.80 -13.24 6.01
N GLY A 547 28.83 -12.75 6.76
CA GLY A 547 27.72 -11.95 6.27
C GLY A 547 26.83 -12.70 5.29
N GLU A 548 26.60 -13.99 5.52
CA GLU A 548 25.73 -14.85 4.71
C GLU A 548 24.57 -15.41 5.55
N ALA A 549 23.38 -15.53 4.95
CA ALA A 549 22.20 -16.14 5.57
C ALA A 549 21.54 -17.12 4.60
N LEU A 550 21.16 -18.31 5.08
CA LEU A 550 20.41 -19.30 4.30
C LEU A 550 18.91 -19.07 4.52
N VAL A 551 18.14 -19.11 3.42
CA VAL A 551 16.71 -18.81 3.41
C VAL A 551 15.98 -19.97 2.74
N PRO A 552 15.34 -20.87 3.52
CA PRO A 552 14.48 -21.94 3.00
C PRO A 552 13.07 -21.42 2.67
N GLY A 553 12.27 -22.25 2.00
CA GLY A 553 10.84 -21.99 1.78
C GLY A 553 10.51 -20.80 0.86
N LEU A 554 11.40 -20.44 -0.07
CA LEU A 554 11.11 -19.39 -1.05
C LEU A 554 10.32 -19.96 -2.24
N THR A 555 9.12 -19.46 -2.49
CA THR A 555 8.33 -19.86 -3.65
C THR A 555 8.93 -19.25 -4.94
N VAL A 556 8.89 -19.99 -6.05
CA VAL A 556 9.24 -19.47 -7.37
C VAL A 556 8.38 -18.25 -7.70
N GLY A 557 9.01 -17.13 -8.02
CA GLY A 557 8.29 -15.85 -8.16
C GLY A 557 9.19 -14.65 -7.97
N GLY A 558 8.59 -13.48 -7.80
CA GLY A 558 9.29 -12.25 -7.41
C GLY A 558 9.08 -11.98 -5.92
N GLU A 559 10.17 -11.81 -5.18
CA GLU A 559 10.15 -11.55 -3.75
C GLU A 559 10.84 -10.23 -3.41
N GLY A 560 10.31 -9.51 -2.41
CA GLY A 560 10.93 -8.29 -1.89
C GLY A 560 12.01 -8.62 -0.86
N LEU A 561 13.23 -8.13 -1.05
CA LEU A 561 14.39 -8.33 -0.18
C LEU A 561 14.89 -7.00 0.40
N THR A 562 15.15 -6.96 1.70
CA THR A 562 15.89 -5.89 2.38
C THR A 562 16.74 -6.48 3.52
N ALA A 563 17.64 -5.68 4.10
CA ALA A 563 18.39 -6.06 5.29
C ALA A 563 18.83 -4.85 6.09
N TYR A 564 19.10 -5.03 7.38
CA TYR A 564 19.60 -3.99 8.27
C TYR A 564 20.58 -4.58 9.30
N ALA A 565 21.67 -3.89 9.59
CA ALA A 565 22.50 -4.20 10.75
C ALA A 565 22.14 -3.24 11.89
N MET A 566 22.11 -3.74 13.12
CA MET A 566 21.69 -2.98 14.29
C MET A 566 22.68 -3.15 15.42
N GLU A 567 22.80 -2.12 16.25
CA GLU A 567 23.47 -2.22 17.54
C GLU A 567 22.52 -2.86 18.55
N ARG A 568 22.93 -3.97 19.19
CA ARG A 568 22.04 -4.74 20.07
C ARG A 568 21.63 -4.00 21.34
N GLU A 569 22.49 -3.16 21.91
CA GLU A 569 22.23 -2.50 23.19
C GLU A 569 21.23 -1.35 23.07
N THR A 570 21.21 -0.66 21.93
CA THR A 570 20.38 0.52 21.68
C THR A 570 19.25 0.26 20.67
N GLY A 571 19.35 -0.85 19.94
CA GLY A 571 18.53 -1.13 18.77
C GLY A 571 18.92 -0.30 17.54
N GLU A 572 19.81 0.70 17.62
CA GLU A 572 20.12 1.68 16.54
C GLU A 572 20.49 0.98 15.22
N ILE A 573 19.90 1.40 14.09
CA ILE A 573 20.31 0.90 12.77
C ILE A 573 21.70 1.48 12.46
N THR A 574 22.66 0.60 12.22
CA THR A 574 24.04 0.98 11.89
C THR A 574 24.34 0.84 10.40
N TYR A 575 23.65 -0.08 9.71
CA TYR A 575 23.74 -0.26 8.25
C TYR A 575 22.36 -0.41 7.61
N ALA A 576 22.17 0.22 6.45
CA ALA A 576 20.99 0.11 5.62
C ALA A 576 21.37 -0.20 4.15
N PRO A 577 20.42 -0.64 3.30
CA PRO A 577 20.68 -0.92 1.89
C PRO A 577 21.09 0.34 1.12
N ASP A 578 22.17 0.25 0.33
CA ASP A 578 22.65 1.33 -0.53
C ASP A 578 21.86 1.31 -1.85
N LEU A 579 21.04 2.32 -2.09
CA LEU A 579 20.18 2.44 -3.28
C LEU A 579 20.82 3.26 -4.41
N SER A 580 22.08 3.66 -4.25
CA SER A 580 22.81 4.44 -5.26
C SER A 580 22.99 3.66 -6.58
N VAL A 581 23.11 4.39 -7.69
CA VAL A 581 23.38 3.81 -9.03
C VAL A 581 24.62 2.91 -9.03
N ARG A 582 25.60 3.19 -8.16
CA ARG A 582 26.80 2.37 -8.00
C ARG A 582 26.46 1.00 -7.41
N ALA A 583 25.66 0.97 -6.35
CA ALA A 583 25.25 -0.24 -5.68
C ALA A 583 24.33 -1.09 -6.58
N GLN A 584 23.39 -0.46 -7.31
CA GLN A 584 22.45 -1.12 -8.23
C GLN A 584 23.12 -2.05 -9.26
N LYS A 585 24.40 -1.83 -9.61
CA LYS A 585 25.18 -2.73 -10.47
C LYS A 585 25.37 -4.14 -9.89
N PHE A 586 25.24 -4.30 -8.57
CA PHE A 586 25.45 -5.56 -7.86
C PHE A 586 24.14 -6.24 -7.41
N HIS A 587 23.10 -5.46 -7.07
CA HIS A 587 21.85 -5.98 -6.49
C HIS A 587 20.57 -5.54 -7.23
N GLY A 588 20.70 -4.82 -8.34
CA GLY A 588 19.59 -4.34 -9.17
C GLY A 588 18.93 -3.06 -8.66
N SER A 589 17.97 -2.56 -9.43
CA SER A 589 17.19 -1.37 -9.07
C SER A 589 16.19 -1.65 -7.94
N PRO A 590 15.96 -0.71 -7.02
CA PRO A 590 14.92 -0.83 -6.01
C PRO A 590 13.52 -0.71 -6.61
N THR A 591 12.56 -1.32 -5.94
CA THR A 591 11.13 -1.04 -6.09
C THR A 591 10.81 0.36 -5.54
N PRO A 592 9.63 0.94 -5.85
CA PRO A 592 9.21 2.21 -5.27
C PRO A 592 9.26 2.24 -3.73
N SER A 593 9.05 1.09 -3.08
CA SER A 593 9.14 0.97 -1.61
C SER A 593 10.55 1.13 -1.03
N GLY A 594 11.59 1.09 -1.86
CA GLY A 594 13.00 1.02 -1.43
C GLY A 594 13.52 -0.41 -1.22
N ARG A 595 12.65 -1.43 -1.26
CA ARG A 595 13.03 -2.85 -1.25
C ARG A 595 13.57 -3.30 -2.61
N LEU A 596 14.31 -4.40 -2.65
CA LEU A 596 14.87 -4.95 -3.88
C LEU A 596 14.07 -6.15 -4.37
N ASN A 597 13.85 -6.22 -5.67
CA ASN A 597 13.18 -7.36 -6.27
C ASN A 597 14.17 -8.52 -6.48
N TRP A 598 13.82 -9.71 -6.00
CA TRP A 598 14.54 -10.95 -6.25
C TRP A 598 13.64 -11.96 -6.95
N SER A 599 13.96 -12.29 -8.19
CA SER A 599 13.27 -13.35 -8.93
C SER A 599 13.85 -14.71 -8.57
N ILE A 600 13.11 -15.47 -7.77
CA ILE A 600 13.41 -16.84 -7.36
C ILE A 600 13.08 -17.80 -8.51
N ARG A 601 14.07 -18.52 -9.03
CA ARG A 601 13.91 -19.43 -10.18
C ARG A 601 14.74 -20.71 -10.08
N TRP A 602 16.01 -20.55 -9.75
CA TRP A 602 16.98 -21.65 -9.71
C TRP A 602 16.78 -22.51 -8.46
N ASN A 603 17.35 -23.71 -8.41
CA ASN A 603 17.31 -24.54 -7.20
C ASN A 603 18.14 -23.95 -6.06
N GLN A 604 19.26 -23.30 -6.41
CA GLN A 604 20.12 -22.56 -5.49
C GLN A 604 20.69 -21.32 -6.19
N GLU A 605 20.65 -20.19 -5.50
CA GLU A 605 21.26 -18.93 -5.92
C GLU A 605 21.86 -18.22 -4.69
N THR A 606 22.90 -17.42 -4.90
CA THR A 606 23.38 -16.47 -3.88
C THR A 606 23.08 -15.04 -4.32
N ARG A 607 22.17 -14.36 -3.63
CA ARG A 607 21.86 -12.96 -3.85
C ARG A 607 22.76 -12.07 -3.00
N THR A 608 23.49 -11.17 -3.63
CA THR A 608 24.31 -10.18 -2.90
C THR A 608 23.52 -8.88 -2.74
N LEU A 609 23.53 -8.33 -1.53
CA LEU A 609 22.94 -7.04 -1.18
C LEU A 609 24.03 -6.09 -0.70
N VAL A 610 24.04 -4.87 -1.23
CA VAL A 610 25.03 -3.85 -0.88
C VAL A 610 24.47 -2.92 0.20
N MET A 611 25.25 -2.76 1.27
CA MET A 611 24.91 -2.01 2.47
C MET A 611 25.87 -0.84 2.65
N PHE A 612 25.45 0.19 3.39
CA PHE A 612 26.32 1.29 3.81
C PHE A 612 26.06 1.70 5.27
N PRO A 613 27.05 2.27 5.97
CA PRO A 613 26.84 2.78 7.33
C PRO A 613 25.85 3.92 7.31
N ALA A 614 24.71 3.77 7.99
CA ALA A 614 23.56 4.65 7.80
C ALA A 614 22.98 5.16 9.13
N VAL A 615 22.48 6.40 9.12
CA VAL A 615 21.54 6.93 10.11
C VAL A 615 20.17 7.04 9.44
N GLY A 616 19.11 6.70 10.15
CA GLY A 616 17.73 6.78 9.66
C GLY A 616 16.98 7.96 10.28
N ARG A 617 16.16 8.65 9.47
CA ARG A 617 15.12 9.57 9.95
C ARG A 617 13.79 9.19 9.32
N THR A 618 12.76 9.05 10.13
CA THR A 618 11.38 8.86 9.64
C THR A 618 10.86 10.19 9.09
N LEU A 619 9.91 10.15 8.17
CA LEU A 619 9.14 11.28 7.69
C LEU A 619 7.68 10.83 7.67
N TYR A 620 6.84 11.49 8.46
CA TYR A 620 5.40 11.19 8.57
C TYR A 620 4.58 12.13 7.68
N GLY A 621 3.27 11.89 7.58
CA GLY A 621 2.35 12.78 6.85
C GLY A 621 2.56 12.81 5.34
N LEU A 622 3.09 11.74 4.74
CA LEU A 622 3.42 11.70 3.31
C LEU A 622 2.21 11.37 2.43
N THR A 623 1.15 12.17 2.56
CA THR A 623 -0.08 12.08 1.76
C THR A 623 -0.13 13.23 0.75
N ASN A 624 -0.54 12.95 -0.49
CA ASN A 624 -0.82 13.98 -1.47
C ASN A 624 -2.22 14.58 -1.18
N PRO A 625 -2.33 15.85 -0.76
CA PRO A 625 -3.62 16.47 -0.43
C PRO A 625 -4.54 16.64 -1.64
N ASN A 626 -3.98 16.75 -2.86
CA ASN A 626 -4.76 16.92 -4.06
C ASN A 626 -5.38 15.59 -4.53
N LEU A 627 -4.66 14.48 -4.38
CA LEU A 627 -5.12 13.16 -4.84
C LEU A 627 -5.65 12.26 -3.71
N LEU A 628 -5.50 12.68 -2.46
CA LEU A 628 -5.88 11.93 -1.24
C LEU A 628 -5.24 10.54 -1.13
N VAL A 629 -4.06 10.37 -1.73
CA VAL A 629 -3.28 9.11 -1.73
C VAL A 629 -1.85 9.31 -1.20
N GLY A 630 -1.28 8.25 -0.66
CA GLY A 630 0.09 8.23 -0.17
C GLY A 630 1.17 8.45 -1.24
N LEU A 631 2.20 9.21 -0.91
CA LEU A 631 3.38 9.42 -1.75
C LEU A 631 4.29 8.18 -1.67
N ARG A 632 4.67 7.63 -2.83
CA ARG A 632 5.45 6.37 -2.93
C ARG A 632 6.77 6.50 -3.69
N LYS A 633 7.24 7.72 -3.91
CA LYS A 633 8.46 7.98 -4.68
C LYS A 633 9.26 9.08 -4.01
N LEU A 634 10.54 8.81 -3.79
CA LEU A 634 11.50 9.77 -3.23
C LEU A 634 12.69 9.94 -4.17
N THR A 635 13.00 11.19 -4.49
CA THR A 635 14.26 11.58 -5.12
C THR A 635 15.10 12.34 -4.08
N LEU A 636 16.35 11.93 -3.88
CA LEU A 636 17.31 12.61 -3.02
C LEU A 636 18.38 13.29 -3.86
N ILE A 637 18.67 14.56 -3.55
CA ILE A 637 19.76 15.33 -4.15
C ILE A 637 20.51 16.12 -3.08
N ASP A 638 21.78 16.41 -3.33
CA ASP A 638 22.59 17.32 -2.53
C ASP A 638 22.23 18.79 -2.83
N PRO A 639 22.85 19.78 -2.14
CA PRO A 639 22.54 21.19 -2.36
C PRO A 639 22.85 21.65 -3.80
N GLY A 640 23.80 20.99 -4.47
CA GLY A 640 24.20 21.24 -5.86
C GLY A 640 23.34 20.53 -6.91
N GLY A 641 22.32 19.78 -6.50
CA GLY A 641 21.41 19.07 -7.40
C GLY A 641 21.94 17.74 -7.93
N ILE A 642 22.95 17.17 -7.28
CA ILE A 642 23.55 15.88 -7.66
C ILE A 642 23.03 14.80 -6.72
N ALA A 643 22.72 13.61 -7.24
CA ALA A 643 22.33 12.48 -6.42
C ALA A 643 23.43 12.10 -5.41
N PRO A 644 23.10 11.84 -4.13
CA PRO A 644 24.09 11.50 -3.13
C PRO A 644 24.79 10.18 -3.48
N ARG A 645 26.06 10.07 -3.07
CA ARG A 645 26.91 8.92 -3.41
C ARG A 645 26.38 7.61 -2.81
N GLN A 646 25.81 7.69 -1.61
CA GLN A 646 25.19 6.59 -0.88
C GLN A 646 23.96 7.14 -0.19
N PHE A 647 22.86 6.41 -0.30
CA PHE A 647 21.60 6.74 0.35
C PHE A 647 20.73 5.50 0.35
N GLY A 648 19.71 5.50 1.21
CA GLY A 648 18.64 4.52 1.18
C GLY A 648 17.33 5.17 1.58
N TYR A 649 16.24 4.48 1.32
CA TYR A 649 14.94 4.83 1.89
C TYR A 649 14.09 3.58 1.99
N SER A 650 13.11 3.59 2.88
CA SER A 650 12.11 2.55 3.03
C SER A 650 10.76 3.21 3.22
N PHE A 651 9.93 3.16 2.18
CA PHE A 651 8.52 3.45 2.35
C PHE A 651 7.85 2.27 3.05
N GLY A 652 6.94 2.61 3.96
CA GLY A 652 6.10 1.66 4.66
C GLY A 652 5.06 2.45 5.44
N GLY A 653 4.06 1.74 5.92
CA GLY A 653 2.89 2.34 6.53
C GLY A 653 1.94 1.24 6.98
N SER A 654 0.88 1.67 7.62
CA SER A 654 -0.34 0.92 7.97
C SER A 654 -1.36 1.05 6.82
N MET A 655 -2.61 0.66 7.06
CA MET A 655 -3.69 0.93 6.11
C MET A 655 -3.98 2.44 5.94
N SER A 656 -3.82 3.24 6.99
CA SER A 656 -4.23 4.67 7.04
C SER A 656 -3.08 5.67 6.95
N SER A 657 -1.85 5.29 7.33
CA SER A 657 -0.71 6.22 7.42
C SER A 657 0.35 5.95 6.37
N ASN A 658 0.82 7.03 5.73
CA ASN A 658 1.91 7.01 4.76
C ASN A 658 3.17 7.66 5.34
N LEU A 659 4.27 6.91 5.37
CA LEU A 659 5.56 7.40 5.87
C LEU A 659 6.75 6.81 5.11
N CYS A 660 7.92 7.40 5.36
CA CYS A 660 9.18 6.95 4.76
C CYS A 660 10.32 7.10 5.76
N VAL A 661 11.16 6.06 5.89
CA VAL A 661 12.44 6.19 6.62
C VAL A 661 13.54 6.44 5.61
N VAL A 662 14.19 7.60 5.71
CA VAL A 662 15.30 8.02 4.85
C VAL A 662 16.63 7.72 5.53
N PHE A 663 17.57 7.16 4.77
CA PHE A 663 18.89 6.77 5.27
C PHE A 663 20.00 7.59 4.61
N SER A 664 20.85 8.23 5.43
CA SER A 664 22.06 8.95 5.00
C SER A 664 23.32 8.39 5.67
N SER A 665 24.51 8.72 5.13
CA SER A 665 25.79 8.18 5.60
C SER A 665 26.17 8.71 6.99
N ARG A 666 26.56 7.82 7.93
CA ARG A 666 27.08 8.20 9.26
C ARG A 666 28.47 8.85 9.23
N GLU A 667 29.28 8.58 8.21
CA GLU A 667 30.64 9.13 8.12
C GLU A 667 30.59 10.60 7.68
N GLY A 668 30.42 11.49 8.67
CA GLY A 668 30.47 12.95 8.53
C GLY A 668 31.77 13.42 7.88
N GLY A 669 31.66 13.84 6.64
CA GLY A 669 32.68 14.55 5.88
C GLY A 669 31.98 15.27 4.73
N ARG A 670 32.73 15.93 3.84
CA ARG A 670 32.23 16.61 2.61
C ARG A 670 31.27 15.77 1.71
N GLN A 671 30.99 14.53 2.07
CA GLN A 671 30.26 13.49 1.34
C GLN A 671 28.91 13.12 1.99
N GLY A 672 28.60 13.62 3.19
CA GLY A 672 27.31 13.48 3.89
C GLY A 672 26.68 14.87 4.10
N GLY A 673 26.53 15.62 3.01
CA GLY A 673 25.93 16.95 3.05
C GLY A 673 24.42 16.89 3.26
N ALA A 674 23.87 18.04 3.65
CA ALA A 674 22.44 18.26 3.71
C ALA A 674 21.71 17.77 2.44
N LEU A 675 20.57 17.10 2.62
CA LEU A 675 19.82 16.45 1.56
C LEU A 675 18.51 17.18 1.29
N LYS A 676 18.22 17.36 0.02
CA LYS A 676 16.92 17.80 -0.49
C LYS A 676 16.10 16.56 -0.84
N MET A 677 14.88 16.50 -0.35
CA MET A 677 14.00 15.35 -0.46
C MET A 677 12.77 15.75 -1.28
N LEU A 678 12.57 15.09 -2.42
CA LEU A 678 11.49 15.40 -3.36
C LEU A 678 10.55 14.21 -3.50
N PHE A 679 9.30 14.39 -3.08
CA PHE A 679 8.22 13.41 -3.13
C PHE A 679 7.17 13.80 -4.17
N GLY A 680 7.56 13.77 -5.45
CA GLY A 680 6.69 14.25 -6.53
C GLY A 680 6.51 15.77 -6.44
N SER A 681 5.32 16.21 -6.01
CA SER A 681 4.98 17.63 -5.80
C SER A 681 5.37 18.14 -4.40
N LEU A 682 5.54 17.26 -3.40
CA LEU A 682 5.96 17.65 -2.06
C LEU A 682 7.49 17.80 -1.98
N LEU A 683 7.96 18.89 -1.38
CA LEU A 683 9.39 19.21 -1.29
C LEU A 683 9.81 19.51 0.15
N LEU A 684 10.91 18.88 0.58
CA LEU A 684 11.64 19.21 1.80
C LEU A 684 13.05 19.62 1.40
N ILE A 685 13.32 20.92 1.43
CA ILE A 685 14.54 21.52 0.88
C ILE A 685 15.25 22.47 1.85
N ASN A 686 14.72 22.70 3.04
CA ASN A 686 15.24 23.62 4.05
C ASN A 686 15.48 25.01 3.43
N SER A 687 14.40 25.61 2.95
CA SER A 687 14.43 26.89 2.25
C SER A 687 14.48 28.04 3.26
N PRO A 688 15.50 28.91 3.23
CA PRO A 688 15.49 30.14 4.02
C PRO A 688 14.52 31.19 3.46
N GLY A 689 13.97 30.99 2.25
CA GLY A 689 13.23 32.00 1.49
C GLY A 689 14.16 33.03 0.82
N GLY A 690 13.62 34.22 0.55
CA GLY A 690 14.35 35.35 -0.04
C GLY A 690 13.87 35.75 -1.44
N GLU A 691 14.39 36.87 -1.96
CA GLU A 691 14.02 37.37 -3.30
C GLU A 691 14.72 36.63 -4.45
N ASN A 692 15.72 35.80 -4.14
CA ASN A 692 16.51 35.05 -5.11
C ASN A 692 16.10 33.56 -5.11
N GLU A 693 15.77 33.02 -6.29
CA GLU A 693 15.43 31.60 -6.43
C GLU A 693 16.58 30.68 -6.00
N ASP A 694 17.84 31.06 -6.23
CA ASP A 694 18.98 30.22 -5.86
C ASP A 694 19.16 30.06 -4.35
N GLU A 695 18.77 31.06 -3.56
CA GLU A 695 18.72 30.98 -2.10
C GLU A 695 17.49 30.18 -1.65
N ALA A 696 16.33 30.46 -2.26
CA ALA A 696 15.07 29.80 -1.94
C ALA A 696 15.02 28.31 -2.32
N LYS A 697 15.93 27.83 -3.19
CA LYS A 697 16.15 26.39 -3.44
C LYS A 697 16.66 25.64 -2.21
N GLY A 698 17.06 26.34 -1.16
CA GLY A 698 17.45 25.79 0.13
C GLY A 698 18.77 25.03 0.11
N SER A 699 19.24 24.67 1.30
CA SER A 699 20.46 23.87 1.48
C SER A 699 20.19 22.38 1.69
N GLY A 700 18.94 21.97 1.87
CA GLY A 700 18.58 20.62 2.34
C GLY A 700 18.72 20.46 3.86
N TYR A 701 18.36 19.28 4.35
CA TYR A 701 18.42 18.89 5.76
C TYR A 701 19.61 17.95 6.02
N ASP A 702 20.43 18.26 7.02
CA ASP A 702 21.41 17.33 7.58
C ASP A 702 20.72 16.38 8.54
N LEU A 703 20.41 15.16 8.08
CA LEU A 703 19.67 14.17 8.86
C LEU A 703 20.35 13.76 10.18
N LEU A 704 21.62 14.10 10.41
CA LEU A 704 22.28 13.88 11.70
C LEU A 704 21.91 14.94 12.74
N ASN A 705 21.81 16.21 12.32
CA ASN A 705 21.78 17.37 13.23
C ASN A 705 20.48 18.18 13.13
N ASP A 706 19.84 18.18 11.97
CA ASP A 706 18.60 18.93 11.73
C ASP A 706 17.39 18.10 12.16
N ASP A 707 16.42 18.79 12.75
CA ASP A 707 15.09 18.24 12.94
C ASP A 707 14.29 18.30 11.63
N VAL A 708 13.60 17.22 11.33
CA VAL A 708 12.75 17.07 10.13
C VAL A 708 11.29 16.81 10.52
N MET A 709 10.95 16.94 11.81
CA MET A 709 9.61 16.75 12.34
C MET A 709 9.01 18.05 12.90
N PRO A 710 7.71 18.30 12.70
CA PRO A 710 6.80 17.56 11.81
C PRO A 710 7.10 17.83 10.32
N ALA A 711 7.18 16.78 9.52
CA ALA A 711 7.62 16.88 8.12
C ALA A 711 6.64 17.65 7.21
N ASP A 712 5.36 17.63 7.53
CA ASP A 712 4.27 18.24 6.78
C ASP A 712 4.30 19.78 6.84
N ILE A 713 4.45 20.39 8.02
CA ILE A 713 4.61 21.85 8.15
C ILE A 713 5.94 22.34 7.56
N HIS A 714 7.00 21.55 7.69
CA HIS A 714 8.28 21.85 7.03
C HIS A 714 8.14 21.85 5.50
N ALA A 715 7.42 20.88 4.94
CA ALA A 715 7.17 20.82 3.51
C ALA A 715 6.31 22.01 3.04
N LEU A 716 5.26 22.37 3.78
CA LEU A 716 4.42 23.53 3.49
C LEU A 716 5.26 24.81 3.43
N ARG A 717 6.08 25.04 4.47
CA ARG A 717 6.97 26.20 4.57
C ARG A 717 7.98 26.25 3.43
N ASP A 718 8.65 25.15 3.15
CA ASP A 718 9.68 25.06 2.12
C ASP A 718 9.12 25.31 0.72
N MET A 719 7.97 24.71 0.40
CA MET A 719 7.29 24.90 -0.87
C MET A 719 6.78 26.33 -1.04
N TRP A 720 6.16 26.89 -0.01
CA TRP A 720 5.67 28.26 -0.04
C TRP A 720 6.81 29.25 -0.27
N ARG A 721 7.93 29.12 0.46
CA ARG A 721 9.11 29.98 0.31
C ARG A 721 9.75 29.89 -1.09
N LEU A 722 9.82 28.70 -1.66
CA LEU A 722 10.32 28.52 -3.03
C LEU A 722 9.38 29.15 -4.06
N ASN A 723 8.07 29.01 -3.89
CA ASN A 723 7.08 29.64 -4.76
C ASN A 723 7.15 31.17 -4.64
N ASP A 724 7.35 31.71 -3.45
CA ASP A 724 7.45 33.16 -3.21
C ASP A 724 8.60 33.79 -4.00
N ALA A 725 9.79 33.20 -3.93
CA ALA A 725 10.97 33.66 -4.67
C ALA A 725 10.79 33.60 -6.19
N ARG A 726 10.11 32.56 -6.69
CA ARG A 726 9.80 32.40 -8.11
C ARG A 726 8.77 33.42 -8.57
N LEU A 727 7.70 33.63 -7.81
CA LEU A 727 6.68 34.63 -8.10
C LEU A 727 7.25 36.05 -8.04
N ALA A 728 8.12 36.35 -7.08
CA ALA A 728 8.85 37.62 -7.03
C ALA A 728 9.72 37.82 -8.28
N THR A 729 10.37 36.77 -8.76
CA THR A 729 11.13 36.79 -10.02
C THR A 729 10.24 37.03 -11.23
N MET A 730 9.07 36.39 -11.30
CA MET A 730 8.09 36.62 -12.37
C MET A 730 7.55 38.06 -12.37
N ARG A 731 7.19 38.59 -11.20
CA ARG A 731 6.70 39.98 -11.02
C ARG A 731 7.73 41.02 -11.47
N ARG A 732 9.02 40.81 -11.15
CA ARG A 732 10.12 41.68 -11.63
C ARG A 732 10.18 41.77 -13.16
N HIS A 733 9.74 40.72 -13.87
CA HIS A 733 9.71 40.64 -15.32
C HIS A 733 8.31 40.89 -15.90
N ALA A 734 7.39 41.48 -15.12
CA ALA A 734 6.00 41.76 -15.51
C ALA A 734 5.20 40.52 -15.97
N ILE A 735 5.57 39.34 -15.46
CA ILE A 735 4.80 38.11 -15.65
C ILE A 735 3.90 37.95 -14.42
N GLU A 736 2.64 38.35 -14.56
CA GLU A 736 1.66 38.26 -13.47
C GLU A 736 0.55 37.27 -13.79
N ASN A 737 0.23 36.45 -12.80
CA ASN A 737 -0.92 35.56 -12.82
C ASN A 737 -1.69 35.77 -11.51
N GLN A 738 -2.91 36.31 -11.63
CA GLN A 738 -3.74 36.68 -10.48
C GLN A 738 -4.25 35.46 -9.71
N ARG A 739 -4.47 34.33 -10.38
CA ARG A 739 -4.85 33.06 -9.72
C ARG A 739 -3.70 32.52 -8.89
N LEU A 740 -2.49 32.51 -9.44
CA LEU A 740 -1.28 32.10 -8.69
C LEU A 740 -1.02 32.99 -7.49
N SER A 741 -1.25 34.30 -7.60
CA SER A 741 -1.08 35.22 -6.47
C SER A 741 -2.09 34.93 -5.36
N ARG A 742 -3.36 34.63 -5.69
CA ARG A 742 -4.39 34.25 -4.71
C ARG A 742 -4.06 32.93 -4.00
N LEU A 743 -3.69 31.89 -4.75
CA LEU A 743 -3.28 30.59 -4.17
C LEU A 743 -2.06 30.77 -3.24
N HIS A 744 -1.09 31.59 -3.66
CA HIS A 744 0.10 31.87 -2.86
C HIS A 744 -0.19 32.64 -1.57
N GLU A 745 -1.12 33.60 -1.60
CA GLU A 745 -1.59 34.32 -0.41
C GLU A 745 -2.35 33.40 0.55
N ALA A 746 -3.29 32.58 0.05
CA ALA A 746 -4.00 31.59 0.88
C ALA A 746 -3.03 30.60 1.53
N GLY A 747 -2.02 30.11 0.79
CA GLY A 747 -0.99 29.23 1.36
C GLY A 747 -0.16 29.90 2.47
N ARG A 748 0.02 31.22 2.43
CA ARG A 748 0.71 31.96 3.51
C ARG A 748 -0.15 32.00 4.76
N ASP A 749 -1.44 32.28 4.60
CA ASP A 749 -2.36 32.45 5.70
C ASP A 749 -2.55 31.11 6.45
N HIS A 750 -2.74 30.01 5.73
CA HIS A 750 -2.74 28.66 6.31
C HIS A 750 -1.42 28.28 6.99
N LEU A 751 -0.27 28.61 6.40
CA LEU A 751 1.03 28.36 7.04
C LEU A 751 1.17 29.12 8.38
N GLN A 752 0.66 30.35 8.46
CA GLN A 752 0.69 31.13 9.69
C GLN A 752 -0.29 30.59 10.74
N ALA A 753 -1.49 30.20 10.32
CA ALA A 753 -2.50 29.58 11.19
C ALA A 753 -1.98 28.24 11.73
N ALA A 754 -1.48 27.36 10.87
CA ALA A 754 -0.84 26.09 11.26
C ALA A 754 0.29 26.30 12.28
N GLN A 755 1.18 27.28 12.07
CA GLN A 755 2.26 27.56 13.01
C GLN A 755 1.71 28.04 14.37
N THR A 756 0.67 28.88 14.36
CA THR A 756 0.04 29.38 15.58
C THR A 756 -0.62 28.24 16.35
N ALA A 757 -1.39 27.40 15.66
CA ALA A 757 -2.04 26.21 16.22
C ALA A 757 -1.02 25.25 16.84
N TYR A 758 0.07 24.94 16.11
CA TYR A 758 1.20 24.14 16.60
C TYR A 758 1.81 24.70 17.88
N ASP A 759 2.15 25.99 17.89
CA ASP A 759 2.78 26.65 19.03
C ASP A 759 1.83 26.72 20.25
N SER A 760 0.52 26.73 20.01
CA SER A 760 -0.54 26.71 21.03
C SER A 760 -1.02 25.30 21.43
N LEU A 761 -0.48 24.25 20.81
CA LEU A 761 -0.89 22.85 21.03
C LEU A 761 -2.35 22.54 20.66
N HIS A 762 -2.95 23.30 19.74
CA HIS A 762 -4.25 22.96 19.13
C HIS A 762 -3.98 22.10 17.91
N TRP A 763 -4.00 20.78 18.11
CA TRP A 763 -3.54 19.80 17.13
C TRP A 763 -4.58 19.52 16.04
N GLU A 764 -5.87 19.60 16.38
CA GLU A 764 -6.97 19.49 15.41
C GLU A 764 -6.91 20.65 14.40
N GLU A 765 -6.82 21.89 14.88
CA GLU A 765 -6.64 23.08 14.04
C GLU A 765 -5.32 23.01 13.26
N TYR A 766 -4.22 22.58 13.91
CA TYR A 766 -2.92 22.41 13.25
C TYR A 766 -3.01 21.52 12.01
N ILE A 767 -3.59 20.32 12.15
CA ILE A 767 -3.60 19.37 11.03
C ILE A 767 -4.56 19.82 9.93
N ALA A 768 -5.68 20.47 10.27
CA ALA A 768 -6.60 21.06 9.31
C ALA A 768 -5.90 22.13 8.45
N GLU A 769 -5.21 23.06 9.11
CA GLU A 769 -4.47 24.15 8.46
C GLU A 769 -3.28 23.66 7.62
N VAL A 770 -2.54 22.65 8.10
CA VAL A 770 -1.44 22.05 7.33
C VAL A 770 -1.97 21.36 6.06
N ARG A 771 -3.05 20.57 6.17
CA ARG A 771 -3.68 19.89 5.02
C ARG A 771 -4.21 20.90 4.00
N ALA A 772 -4.89 21.94 4.47
CA ALA A 772 -5.38 23.05 3.66
C ALA A 772 -4.23 23.77 2.91
N GLY A 773 -3.21 24.21 3.65
CA GLY A 773 -2.06 24.92 3.11
C GLY A 773 -1.26 24.08 2.13
N LEU A 774 -1.05 22.79 2.40
CA LEU A 774 -0.38 21.87 1.47
C LEU A 774 -1.22 21.68 0.19
N GLY A 775 -2.54 21.53 0.30
CA GLY A 775 -3.44 21.41 -0.86
C GLY A 775 -3.28 22.57 -1.84
N VAL A 776 -3.33 23.80 -1.32
CA VAL A 776 -3.19 25.02 -2.13
C VAL A 776 -1.77 25.19 -2.68
N THR A 777 -0.75 24.97 -1.84
CA THR A 777 0.66 25.20 -2.22
C THR A 777 1.14 24.17 -3.25
N MET A 778 0.72 22.91 -3.13
CA MET A 778 1.02 21.86 -4.12
C MET A 778 0.32 22.07 -5.46
N LEU A 779 -0.85 22.70 -5.47
CA LEU A 779 -1.52 23.08 -6.72
C LEU A 779 -0.81 24.25 -7.41
N ALA A 780 -0.34 25.24 -6.63
CA ALA A 780 0.37 26.40 -7.17
C ALA A 780 1.75 26.04 -7.77
N TYR A 781 2.49 25.11 -7.16
CA TYR A 781 3.85 24.75 -7.57
C TYR A 781 4.00 24.36 -9.06
N PRO A 782 3.26 23.37 -9.62
CA PRO A 782 3.40 22.97 -11.02
C PRO A 782 2.99 24.09 -11.98
N GLU A 783 2.06 24.96 -11.59
CA GLU A 783 1.64 26.09 -12.42
C GLU A 783 2.67 27.23 -12.45
N VAL A 784 3.33 27.51 -11.33
CA VAL A 784 4.48 28.45 -11.28
C VAL A 784 5.60 27.94 -12.19
N VAL A 785 5.96 26.65 -12.05
CA VAL A 785 6.98 26.01 -12.89
C VAL A 785 6.55 25.96 -14.35
N GLY A 786 5.28 25.67 -14.62
CA GLY A 786 4.68 25.65 -15.95
C GLY A 786 4.79 27.01 -16.63
N THR A 787 4.42 28.08 -15.94
CA THR A 787 4.49 29.46 -16.46
C THR A 787 5.94 29.85 -16.79
N LEU A 788 6.90 29.53 -15.91
CA LEU A 788 8.32 29.76 -16.19
C LEU A 788 8.81 28.95 -17.39
N ASN A 789 8.43 27.67 -17.48
CA ASN A 789 8.79 26.81 -18.60
C ASN A 789 8.14 27.25 -19.92
N ASP A 790 6.94 27.80 -19.90
CA ASP A 790 6.26 28.30 -21.09
C ASP A 790 6.95 29.55 -21.64
N VAL A 791 7.43 30.43 -20.76
CA VAL A 791 8.29 31.57 -21.13
C VAL A 791 9.58 31.09 -21.80
N ILE A 792 10.19 30.00 -21.31
CA ILE A 792 11.38 29.38 -21.92
C ILE A 792 11.03 28.67 -23.23
N ARG A 793 9.94 27.91 -23.32
CA ARG A 793 9.54 27.22 -24.56
C ARG A 793 9.18 28.21 -25.66
N GLY A 794 8.53 29.31 -25.29
CA GLY A 794 8.23 30.43 -26.18
C GLY A 794 9.49 30.98 -26.85
N ILE A 795 10.60 31.12 -26.10
CA ILE A 795 11.87 31.60 -26.65
C ILE A 795 12.44 30.64 -27.70
N VAL A 796 12.33 29.32 -27.48
CA VAL A 796 12.84 28.30 -28.40
C VAL A 796 12.06 28.36 -29.71
N PHE A 797 10.74 28.55 -29.63
CA PHE A 797 9.88 28.74 -30.80
C PHE A 797 10.21 30.04 -31.56
N PHE A 798 10.33 31.18 -30.88
CA PHE A 798 10.72 32.44 -31.53
C PHE A 798 12.09 32.34 -32.19
N LEU A 799 13.06 31.72 -31.51
CA LEU A 799 14.41 31.55 -32.02
C LEU A 799 14.45 30.61 -33.23
N ALA A 800 13.61 29.58 -33.28
CA ALA A 800 13.43 28.73 -34.46
C ALA A 800 12.92 29.53 -35.68
N LEU A 801 12.03 30.52 -35.48
CA LEU A 801 11.56 31.43 -36.53
C LEU A 801 12.61 32.46 -36.97
N VAL A 802 13.61 32.77 -36.13
CA VAL A 802 14.72 33.67 -36.50
C VAL A 802 15.57 33.06 -37.63
N ILE A 803 15.76 31.75 -37.70
CA ILE A 803 16.55 31.10 -38.78
C ILE A 803 15.98 31.40 -40.18
N PRO A 804 14.73 31.02 -40.50
CA PRO A 804 14.16 31.33 -41.81
C PRO A 804 14.06 32.84 -42.03
N THR A 805 13.73 33.62 -41.00
CA THR A 805 13.64 35.09 -41.12
C THR A 805 14.99 35.73 -41.46
N ALA A 806 16.08 35.28 -40.83
CA ALA A 806 17.43 35.74 -41.13
C ALA A 806 17.88 35.31 -42.52
N PHE A 807 17.52 34.09 -42.94
CA PHE A 807 17.83 33.58 -44.28
C PHE A 807 17.10 34.38 -45.36
N PHE A 808 15.79 34.59 -45.21
CA PHE A 808 15.00 35.39 -46.15
C PHE A 808 15.37 36.86 -46.09
N GLY A 809 15.67 37.39 -44.92
CA GLY A 809 16.10 38.77 -44.72
C GLY A 809 17.46 39.06 -45.38
N GLU A 810 18.41 38.13 -45.34
CA GLU A 810 19.66 38.25 -46.10
C GLU A 810 19.38 38.35 -47.61
N ARG A 811 18.52 37.46 -48.11
CA ARG A 811 18.12 37.41 -49.53
C ARG A 811 17.30 38.64 -49.96
N LEU A 812 16.57 39.27 -49.04
CA LEU A 812 15.75 40.45 -49.31
C LEU A 812 16.57 41.76 -49.25
N LEU A 813 17.45 41.90 -48.26
CA LEU A 813 18.18 43.14 -47.96
C LEU A 813 19.53 43.25 -48.67
N PHE A 814 20.37 42.21 -48.63
CA PHE A 814 21.75 42.25 -49.15
C PHE A 814 21.86 41.55 -50.50
N ALA A 815 21.35 40.32 -50.61
CA ALA A 815 21.31 39.52 -51.83
C ALA A 815 22.67 39.44 -52.57
N SER A 816 23.74 39.15 -51.82
CA SER A 816 25.08 38.98 -52.39
C SER A 816 25.13 37.73 -53.26
N SER A 817 25.91 37.73 -54.34
CA SER A 817 26.15 36.53 -55.16
C SER A 817 27.21 35.60 -54.57
N ASP A 818 28.11 36.14 -53.74
CA ASP A 818 29.18 35.37 -53.09
C ASP A 818 28.65 34.70 -51.82
N VAL A 819 28.80 33.37 -51.75
CA VAL A 819 28.39 32.54 -50.61
C VAL A 819 29.02 33.03 -49.29
N ARG A 820 30.25 33.55 -49.32
CA ARG A 820 30.92 34.05 -48.11
C ARG A 820 30.17 35.24 -47.52
N TRP A 821 29.73 36.16 -48.37
CA TRP A 821 28.99 37.35 -47.98
C TRP A 821 27.52 37.04 -47.69
N GLN A 822 26.93 36.02 -48.33
CA GLN A 822 25.62 35.49 -47.96
C GLN A 822 25.62 34.92 -46.54
N ILE A 823 26.65 34.13 -46.20
CA ILE A 823 26.81 33.58 -44.84
C ILE A 823 27.05 34.72 -43.85
N ALA A 824 27.91 35.69 -44.18
CA ALA A 824 28.16 36.83 -43.30
C ALA A 824 26.91 37.69 -43.08
N GLY A 825 26.12 37.95 -44.12
CA GLY A 825 24.86 38.69 -44.04
C GLY A 825 23.79 37.95 -43.25
N PHE A 826 23.65 36.64 -43.45
CA PHE A 826 22.77 35.77 -42.69
C PHE A 826 23.14 35.76 -41.20
N MET A 827 24.41 35.50 -40.87
CA MET A 827 24.91 35.48 -39.49
C MET A 827 24.77 36.86 -38.83
N GLY A 828 25.05 37.94 -39.57
CA GLY A 828 24.87 39.31 -39.08
C GLY A 828 23.41 39.64 -38.77
N LEU A 829 22.46 39.26 -39.64
CA LEU A 829 21.03 39.49 -39.41
C LEU A 829 20.51 38.64 -38.25
N LEU A 830 20.97 37.39 -38.16
CA LEU A 830 20.64 36.48 -37.07
C LEU A 830 21.12 37.02 -35.72
N LEU A 831 22.37 37.50 -35.63
CA LEU A 831 22.90 38.13 -34.42
C LEU A 831 22.16 39.43 -34.06
N LEU A 832 21.79 40.24 -35.04
CA LEU A 832 21.04 41.47 -34.83
C LEU A 832 19.63 41.20 -34.28
N ILE A 833 18.89 40.28 -34.92
CA ILE A 833 17.54 39.90 -34.47
C ILE A 833 17.62 39.29 -33.08
N TRP A 834 18.59 38.41 -32.84
CA TRP A 834 18.83 37.84 -31.52
C TRP A 834 19.11 38.93 -30.48
N ALA A 835 20.00 39.89 -30.77
CA ALA A 835 20.33 40.97 -29.85
C ALA A 835 19.09 41.81 -29.51
N LEU A 836 18.22 42.07 -30.49
CA LEU A 836 16.99 42.82 -30.28
C LEU A 836 15.98 42.04 -29.43
N ILE A 837 15.77 40.75 -29.70
CA ILE A 837 14.87 39.91 -28.87
C ILE A 837 15.46 39.74 -27.46
N SER A 838 16.79 39.67 -27.32
CA SER A 838 17.46 39.52 -26.02
C SER A 838 17.24 40.68 -25.05
N GLN A 839 16.92 41.87 -25.57
CA GLN A 839 16.62 43.03 -24.72
C GLN A 839 15.13 43.18 -24.39
N VAL A 840 14.25 42.50 -25.14
CA VAL A 840 12.79 42.67 -25.01
C VAL A 840 12.14 41.46 -24.33
N HIS A 841 12.67 40.25 -24.54
CA HIS A 841 12.04 39.02 -24.07
C HIS A 841 12.58 38.58 -22.70
N PRO A 842 11.73 38.49 -21.66
CA PRO A 842 12.16 38.23 -20.28
C PRO A 842 12.83 36.86 -20.07
N ALA A 843 12.55 35.88 -20.92
CA ALA A 843 13.20 34.57 -20.86
C ALA A 843 14.75 34.61 -20.93
N PHE A 844 15.34 35.66 -21.53
CA PHE A 844 16.80 35.79 -21.58
C PHE A 844 17.42 36.19 -20.23
N ASP A 845 16.64 36.78 -19.34
CA ASP A 845 17.08 37.08 -17.96
C ASP A 845 16.72 35.96 -16.98
N ILE A 846 15.59 35.27 -17.22
CA ILE A 846 15.13 34.13 -16.40
C ILE A 846 15.97 32.86 -16.67
N ALA A 847 16.38 32.63 -17.91
CA ALA A 847 17.30 31.55 -18.28
C ALA A 847 18.73 32.09 -18.44
N HIS A 848 19.73 31.21 -18.58
CA HIS A 848 21.07 31.64 -18.94
C HIS A 848 21.14 32.01 -20.44
N PRO A 849 21.20 33.30 -20.82
CA PRO A 849 21.03 33.75 -22.21
C PRO A 849 22.12 33.21 -23.15
N LEU A 850 23.33 33.01 -22.60
CA LEU A 850 24.47 32.44 -23.32
C LEU A 850 24.27 30.96 -23.68
N ILE A 851 23.56 30.19 -22.84
CA ILE A 851 23.29 28.77 -23.11
C ILE A 851 22.29 28.65 -24.26
N ILE A 852 21.25 29.48 -24.27
CA ILE A 852 20.26 29.52 -25.36
C ILE A 852 20.95 29.90 -26.69
N LEU A 853 21.79 30.93 -26.67
CA LEU A 853 22.59 31.33 -27.84
C LEU A 853 23.52 30.20 -28.31
N LEU A 854 24.22 29.53 -27.39
CA LEU A 854 25.15 28.44 -27.70
C LEU A 854 24.43 27.23 -28.28
N ALA A 855 23.34 26.77 -27.66
CA ALA A 855 22.54 25.66 -28.14
C ALA A 855 22.00 25.93 -29.55
N PHE A 856 21.56 27.17 -29.80
CA PHE A 856 21.10 27.58 -31.11
C PHE A 856 22.21 27.68 -32.16
N ALA A 857 23.38 28.22 -31.79
CA ALA A 857 24.55 28.27 -32.67
C ALA A 857 25.00 26.86 -33.07
N ILE A 858 25.02 25.93 -32.11
CA ILE A 858 25.31 24.51 -32.35
C ILE A 858 24.28 23.90 -33.30
N MET A 859 22.97 24.15 -33.08
CA MET A 859 21.91 23.66 -33.95
C MET A 859 22.02 24.21 -35.37
N ALA A 860 22.24 25.52 -35.53
CA ALA A 860 22.42 26.15 -36.84
C ALA A 860 23.66 25.61 -37.58
N MET A 861 24.77 25.43 -36.87
CA MET A 861 25.97 24.78 -37.41
C MET A 861 25.69 23.32 -37.80
N ALA A 862 24.98 22.55 -36.97
CA ALA A 862 24.64 21.17 -37.26
C ALA A 862 23.74 21.05 -38.50
N VAL A 863 22.72 21.89 -38.63
CA VAL A 863 21.85 21.97 -39.81
C VAL A 863 22.65 22.35 -41.05
N PHE A 864 23.54 23.36 -40.94
CA PHE A 864 24.40 23.76 -42.05
C PHE A 864 25.32 22.62 -42.50
N VAL A 865 25.99 21.94 -41.56
CA VAL A 865 26.83 20.77 -41.84
C VAL A 865 26.01 19.66 -42.49
N LEU A 866 24.82 19.37 -41.98
CA LEU A 866 23.91 18.37 -42.54
C LEU A 866 23.49 18.72 -43.98
N VAL A 867 23.11 19.99 -44.24
CA VAL A 867 22.76 20.46 -45.59
C VAL A 867 23.96 20.37 -46.52
N MET A 868 25.14 20.80 -46.09
CA MET A 868 26.36 20.73 -46.89
C MET A 868 26.73 19.28 -47.22
N VAL A 869 26.69 18.38 -46.24
CA VAL A 869 26.95 16.95 -46.42
C VAL A 869 25.93 16.35 -47.36
N THR A 870 24.63 16.60 -47.15
CA THR A 870 23.55 16.09 -48.00
C THR A 870 23.67 16.62 -49.44
N THR A 871 24.00 17.90 -49.61
CA THR A 871 24.18 18.50 -50.94
C THR A 871 25.38 17.90 -51.65
N ARG A 872 26.50 17.70 -50.94
CA ARG A 872 27.72 17.11 -51.49
C ARG A 872 27.54 15.62 -51.78
N PHE A 873 26.84 14.90 -50.91
CA PHE A 873 26.48 13.50 -51.09
C PHE A 873 25.51 13.30 -52.25
N ASN A 874 24.49 14.14 -52.38
CA ASN A 874 23.58 14.13 -53.54
C ASN A 874 24.31 14.48 -54.82
N ARG A 875 25.26 15.43 -54.79
CA ARG A 875 26.10 15.74 -55.95
C ARG A 875 26.95 14.54 -56.35
N PHE A 876 27.61 13.92 -55.38
CA PHE A 876 28.40 12.70 -55.59
C PHE A 876 27.55 11.53 -56.11
N LEU A 877 26.36 11.29 -55.54
CA LEU A 877 25.43 10.27 -56.01
C LEU A 877 24.94 10.55 -57.43
N ARG A 878 24.66 11.80 -57.78
CA ARG A 878 24.27 12.19 -59.15
C ARG A 878 25.41 11.99 -60.13
N GLU A 879 26.63 12.37 -59.76
CA GLU A 879 27.83 12.13 -60.56
C GLU A 879 28.07 10.62 -60.75
N TYR A 880 27.88 9.81 -59.70
CA TYR A 880 28.02 8.35 -59.72
C TYR A 880 26.90 7.64 -60.52
N GLN A 881 25.65 8.09 -60.38
CA GLN A 881 24.50 7.57 -61.15
C GLN A 881 24.57 7.97 -62.62
N ALA A 882 25.05 9.18 -62.94
CA ALA A 882 25.26 9.63 -64.31
C ALA A 882 26.39 8.86 -65.03
N GLU A 883 27.38 8.33 -64.30
CA GLU A 883 28.39 7.43 -64.84
C GLU A 883 27.85 6.02 -65.16
N GLN A 884 26.87 5.50 -64.40
CA GLN A 884 26.29 4.16 -64.64
C GLN A 884 25.09 4.15 -65.59
N ALA A 885 24.24 5.18 -65.57
CA ALA A 885 23.05 5.27 -66.41
C ALA A 885 23.22 6.38 -67.45
N LYS A 886 23.56 6.03 -68.69
CA LYS A 886 23.61 6.96 -69.85
C LYS A 886 22.21 7.50 -70.23
N ILE A 887 21.52 8.16 -69.32
CA ILE A 887 20.23 8.84 -69.55
C ILE A 887 20.33 10.21 -68.88
N HIS A 888 20.51 11.25 -69.69
CA HIS A 888 20.30 12.63 -69.25
C HIS A 888 18.80 12.92 -69.25
N GLN A 889 18.11 12.56 -68.17
CA GLN A 889 16.84 13.22 -67.83
C GLN A 889 17.08 14.06 -66.58
N THR A 890 17.17 15.37 -66.81
CA THR A 890 17.19 16.37 -65.77
C THR A 890 15.77 16.53 -65.22
N ASP A 891 15.32 15.55 -64.43
CA ASP A 891 14.17 15.77 -63.57
C ASP A 891 14.62 16.78 -62.51
N ILE A 892 14.28 18.04 -62.73
CA ILE A 892 14.35 19.08 -61.71
C ILE A 892 13.51 18.54 -60.55
N SER A 893 14.16 18.17 -59.43
CA SER A 893 13.41 17.70 -58.27
C SER A 893 12.40 18.79 -57.93
N ARG A 894 11.14 18.41 -57.67
CA ARG A 894 10.06 19.35 -57.35
C ARG A 894 10.48 20.35 -56.26
N VAL A 895 11.36 19.92 -55.35
CA VAL A 895 11.99 20.73 -54.30
C VAL A 895 12.94 21.81 -54.87
N SER A 896 13.77 21.49 -55.86
CA SER A 896 14.68 22.46 -56.51
C SER A 896 13.95 23.47 -57.41
N ALA A 897 12.86 23.05 -58.08
CA ALA A 897 11.96 23.95 -58.80
C ALA A 897 11.27 24.91 -57.83
N ALA A 898 10.69 24.39 -56.74
CA ALA A 898 10.06 25.20 -55.70
C ALA A 898 11.06 26.19 -55.06
N TYR A 899 12.28 25.77 -54.75
CA TYR A 899 13.32 26.65 -54.22
C TYR A 899 13.66 27.79 -55.21
N THR A 900 13.81 27.47 -56.50
CA THR A 900 14.13 28.47 -57.53
C THR A 900 12.98 29.47 -57.71
N ALA A 901 11.73 28.99 -57.74
CA ALA A 901 10.54 29.82 -57.77
C ALA A 901 10.44 30.72 -56.54
N PHE A 902 10.78 30.21 -55.36
CA PHE A 902 10.78 30.97 -54.11
C PHE A 902 11.83 32.08 -54.09
N ILE A 903 13.08 31.78 -54.49
CA ILE A 903 14.15 32.78 -54.62
C ILE A 903 13.81 33.84 -55.67
N LEU A 904 13.17 33.44 -56.77
CA LEU A 904 12.66 34.36 -57.79
C LEU A 904 11.56 35.28 -57.24
N GLY A 905 10.68 34.75 -56.37
CA GLY A 905 9.70 35.53 -55.61
C GLY A 905 10.34 36.61 -54.74
N ILE A 906 11.39 36.26 -53.98
CA ILE A 906 12.14 37.22 -53.15
C ILE A 906 12.81 38.31 -54.00
N SER A 907 13.41 37.92 -55.13
CA SER A 907 14.02 38.87 -56.08
C SER A 907 13.01 39.90 -56.61
N ASN A 908 11.77 39.48 -56.87
CA ASN A 908 10.68 40.35 -57.31
C ASN A 908 10.20 41.30 -56.20
N MET A 909 10.14 40.85 -54.93
CA MET A 909 9.85 41.71 -53.77
C MET A 909 10.90 42.84 -53.63
N ARG A 910 12.17 42.54 -53.90
CA ARG A 910 13.25 43.55 -53.86
C ARG A 910 13.16 44.60 -54.98
N ARG A 911 12.59 44.26 -56.14
CA ARG A 911 12.46 45.19 -57.28
C ARG A 911 11.48 46.33 -56.98
N ARG A 912 10.50 46.11 -56.10
CA ARG A 912 9.45 47.08 -55.72
C ARG A 912 9.56 47.48 -54.24
N ARG A 913 10.73 47.98 -53.83
CA ARG A 913 11.13 48.21 -52.42
C ARG A 913 10.10 48.96 -51.58
N LEU A 914 9.56 50.07 -52.08
CA LEU A 914 8.59 50.89 -51.34
C LEU A 914 7.30 50.11 -51.03
N ARG A 915 6.80 49.34 -52.01
CA ARG A 915 5.61 48.52 -51.80
C ARG A 915 5.89 47.40 -50.82
N THR A 916 6.96 46.65 -51.01
CA THR A 916 7.32 45.55 -50.12
C THR A 916 7.47 46.03 -48.68
N ALA A 917 8.08 47.21 -48.46
CA ALA A 917 8.16 47.83 -47.14
C ALA A 917 6.77 48.18 -46.57
N LEU A 918 5.90 48.82 -47.36
CA LEU A 918 4.54 49.17 -46.93
C LEU A 918 3.68 47.93 -46.66
N THR A 919 3.77 46.87 -47.48
CA THR A 919 3.03 45.62 -47.30
C THR A 919 3.53 44.86 -46.08
N LEU A 920 4.86 44.77 -45.88
CA LEU A 920 5.45 44.16 -44.70
C LEU A 920 5.06 44.93 -43.43
N LEU A 921 5.13 46.26 -43.46
CA LEU A 921 4.71 47.11 -42.34
C LEU A 921 3.22 46.94 -42.04
N THR A 922 2.37 46.92 -43.07
CA THR A 922 0.92 46.72 -42.92
C THR A 922 0.64 45.35 -42.30
N LEU A 923 1.26 44.29 -42.80
CA LEU A 923 1.10 42.94 -42.27
C LEU A 923 1.62 42.85 -40.82
N THR A 924 2.73 43.51 -40.50
CA THR A 924 3.31 43.54 -39.15
C THR A 924 2.39 44.28 -38.18
N LEU A 925 1.91 45.48 -38.53
CA LEU A 925 0.99 46.26 -37.73
C LEU A 925 -0.34 45.53 -37.51
N LEU A 926 -0.84 44.87 -38.55
CA LEU A 926 -2.08 44.10 -38.50
C LEU A 926 -1.93 42.84 -37.65
N THR A 927 -0.81 42.12 -37.77
CA THR A 927 -0.49 40.98 -36.90
C THR A 927 -0.35 41.45 -35.45
N PHE A 928 0.37 42.54 -35.22
CA PHE A 928 0.52 43.15 -33.89
C PHE A 928 -0.83 43.57 -33.30
N THR A 929 -1.70 44.19 -34.11
CA THR A 929 -3.04 44.62 -33.67
C THR A 929 -3.87 43.40 -33.28
N VAL A 930 -3.96 42.37 -34.13
CA VAL A 930 -4.69 41.13 -33.84
C VAL A 930 -4.14 40.46 -32.58
N LEU A 931 -2.82 40.33 -32.46
CA LEU A 931 -2.17 39.69 -31.30
C LEU A 931 -2.31 40.51 -30.00
N SER A 932 -2.38 41.84 -30.09
CA SER A 932 -2.60 42.71 -28.92
C SER A 932 -4.04 42.62 -28.40
N PHE A 933 -5.00 42.21 -29.23
CA PHE A 933 -6.39 41.96 -28.83
C PHE A 933 -6.65 40.49 -28.43
N THR A 934 -5.70 39.57 -28.66
CA THR A 934 -5.78 38.21 -28.11
C THR A 934 -5.29 38.20 -26.66
N SER A 935 -6.21 38.18 -25.70
CA SER A 935 -5.89 37.89 -24.31
C SER A 935 -6.27 36.44 -24.00
N PHE A 936 -5.29 35.63 -23.63
CA PHE A 936 -5.53 34.29 -23.09
C PHE A 936 -5.64 34.41 -21.58
N ARG A 937 -6.86 34.40 -21.05
CA ARG A 937 -7.08 34.17 -19.62
C ARG A 937 -7.30 32.68 -19.41
N PRO A 938 -6.31 31.94 -18.88
CA PRO A 938 -6.59 30.61 -18.33
C PRO A 938 -7.46 30.81 -17.09
N ASP A 939 -8.77 30.77 -17.27
CA ASP A 939 -9.72 30.71 -16.17
C ASP A 939 -9.97 29.24 -15.82
N VAL A 940 -9.94 28.89 -14.54
CA VAL A 940 -10.30 27.55 -14.10
C VAL A 940 -11.76 27.60 -13.71
N ARG A 941 -12.62 27.25 -14.65
CA ARG A 941 -13.96 26.80 -14.28
C ARG A 941 -13.87 25.32 -14.03
N PHE A 942 -14.29 24.89 -12.84
CA PHE A 942 -14.63 23.50 -12.59
C PHE A 942 -15.65 23.08 -13.64
N LEU A 943 -15.52 21.87 -14.17
CA LEU A 943 -16.58 21.30 -14.99
C LEU A 943 -17.69 20.90 -14.01
N VAL A 944 -18.72 21.74 -13.97
CA VAL A 944 -19.93 21.53 -13.18
C VAL A 944 -20.97 20.91 -14.08
N PHE A 945 -21.43 19.72 -13.73
CA PHE A 945 -22.54 19.06 -14.39
C PHE A 945 -23.70 19.02 -13.41
N SER A 946 -24.71 19.87 -13.64
CA SER A 946 -25.96 19.80 -12.88
C SER A 946 -26.68 18.49 -13.20
N LEU A 947 -27.17 17.81 -12.17
CA LEU A 947 -27.93 16.58 -12.29
C LEU A 947 -29.43 16.88 -12.29
N ASP A 948 -30.23 16.04 -12.96
CA ASP A 948 -31.66 16.26 -13.20
C ASP A 948 -32.53 15.63 -12.09
N HIS A 949 -32.19 15.92 -10.83
CA HIS A 949 -32.89 15.47 -9.63
C HIS A 949 -32.66 16.42 -8.44
N GLU A 950 -33.55 16.39 -7.46
CA GLU A 950 -33.41 17.14 -6.21
C GLU A 950 -32.58 16.35 -5.19
N GLY A 951 -31.61 17.00 -4.54
CA GLY A 951 -30.75 16.37 -3.53
C GLY A 951 -31.44 16.19 -2.17
N PRO A 952 -31.12 15.11 -1.42
CA PRO A 952 -31.72 14.86 -0.11
C PRO A 952 -31.24 15.80 1.01
N TYR A 953 -30.05 16.41 0.88
CA TYR A 953 -29.47 17.29 1.90
C TYR A 953 -28.50 18.31 1.29
N GLU A 954 -28.27 19.41 2.02
CA GLU A 954 -27.28 20.43 1.64
C GLU A 954 -25.92 20.00 2.17
N GLY A 955 -24.94 19.82 1.28
CA GLY A 955 -23.74 19.07 1.64
C GLY A 955 -22.96 18.50 0.46
N VAL A 956 -22.06 17.56 0.76
CA VAL A 956 -21.21 16.89 -0.22
C VAL A 956 -21.20 15.37 -0.07
N LEU A 957 -21.06 14.68 -1.20
CA LEU A 957 -20.78 13.26 -1.27
C LEU A 957 -19.46 13.05 -2.02
N ILE A 958 -18.49 12.46 -1.32
CA ILE A 958 -17.19 12.07 -1.84
C ILE A 958 -17.23 10.56 -2.12
N ARG A 959 -17.11 10.18 -3.40
CA ARG A 959 -16.95 8.78 -3.81
C ARG A 959 -16.20 8.65 -5.12
N ASP A 960 -15.66 7.46 -5.38
CA ASP A 960 -15.15 7.12 -6.69
C ASP A 960 -16.30 6.94 -7.71
N ARG A 961 -16.07 7.35 -8.96
CA ARG A 961 -17.10 7.26 -10.03
C ARG A 961 -17.49 5.83 -10.35
N GLY A 962 -16.59 4.87 -10.13
CA GLY A 962 -16.82 3.44 -10.33
C GLY A 962 -17.06 2.68 -9.03
N TRP A 963 -17.40 3.37 -7.93
CA TRP A 963 -17.54 2.78 -6.59
C TRP A 963 -16.30 2.03 -6.10
N GLY A 964 -15.10 2.39 -6.58
CA GLY A 964 -13.83 1.90 -6.04
C GLY A 964 -13.65 2.26 -4.56
N GLU A 965 -12.81 1.50 -3.85
CA GLU A 965 -12.48 1.83 -2.46
C GLU A 965 -11.72 3.15 -2.37
N LEU A 966 -12.11 3.97 -1.40
CA LEU A 966 -11.44 5.22 -1.08
C LEU A 966 -10.27 4.95 -0.13
N SER A 967 -9.19 5.72 -0.33
CA SER A 967 -8.09 5.77 0.63
C SER A 967 -8.60 6.26 1.99
N PRO A 968 -8.19 5.68 3.14
CA PRO A 968 -8.56 6.18 4.47
C PRO A 968 -8.23 7.65 4.68
N SER A 969 -7.19 8.17 4.01
CA SER A 969 -6.86 9.60 4.02
C SER A 969 -8.00 10.49 3.51
N THR A 970 -8.90 9.97 2.66
CA THR A 970 -10.10 10.69 2.19
C THR A 970 -11.01 11.05 3.36
N LEU A 971 -11.25 10.11 4.27
CA LEU A 971 -12.05 10.35 5.48
C LEU A 971 -11.34 11.36 6.40
N GLU A 972 -10.03 11.23 6.58
CA GLU A 972 -9.29 12.17 7.43
C GLU A 972 -9.37 13.61 6.91
N TYR A 973 -9.23 13.82 5.60
CA TYR A 973 -9.33 15.15 4.98
C TYR A 973 -10.76 15.69 5.02
N ALA A 974 -11.76 14.83 4.82
CA ALA A 974 -13.16 15.23 4.95
C ALA A 974 -13.50 15.66 6.39
N ARG A 975 -13.04 14.91 7.40
CA ARG A 975 -13.22 15.28 8.82
C ARG A 975 -12.54 16.61 9.15
N SER A 976 -11.28 16.80 8.74
CA SER A 976 -10.56 18.04 9.06
C SER A 976 -11.09 19.29 8.33
N HIS A 977 -11.89 19.13 7.27
CA HIS A 977 -12.42 20.27 6.52
C HIS A 977 -13.90 20.55 6.85
N PHE A 978 -14.70 19.50 7.05
CA PHE A 978 -16.14 19.64 7.23
C PHE A 978 -16.65 19.29 8.64
N GLY A 979 -15.81 18.74 9.52
CA GLY A 979 -16.23 18.18 10.81
C GLY A 979 -16.87 19.20 11.76
N ASP A 980 -16.45 20.46 11.69
CA ASP A 980 -16.97 21.55 12.54
C ASP A 980 -18.25 22.20 11.98
N GLU A 981 -18.57 21.97 10.71
CA GLU A 981 -19.64 22.66 9.96
C GLU A 981 -20.76 21.68 9.54
N GLY A 982 -20.71 20.44 10.03
CA GLY A 982 -21.70 19.43 9.69
C GLY A 982 -21.39 18.01 10.15
N VAL A 983 -22.25 17.08 9.74
CA VAL A 983 -22.15 15.65 10.09
C VAL A 983 -21.42 14.90 8.98
N VAL A 984 -20.23 14.37 9.27
CA VAL A 984 -19.44 13.53 8.36
C VAL A 984 -19.79 12.05 8.58
N ALA A 985 -20.44 11.43 7.59
CA ALA A 985 -20.88 10.04 7.60
C ALA A 985 -20.11 9.19 6.56
N PRO A 986 -18.99 8.55 6.95
CA PRO A 986 -18.35 7.53 6.11
C PRO A 986 -19.20 6.27 6.00
N ARG A 987 -19.08 5.59 4.86
CA ARG A 987 -19.72 4.29 4.60
C ARG A 987 -18.72 3.28 4.09
N ASN A 988 -18.78 2.06 4.61
CA ASN A 988 -17.95 0.96 4.14
C ASN A 988 -18.81 -0.23 3.72
N TRP A 989 -18.27 -1.01 2.78
CA TRP A 989 -18.94 -2.22 2.29
C TRP A 989 -18.02 -3.42 2.51
N TYR A 990 -18.62 -4.54 2.88
CA TYR A 990 -18.01 -5.85 2.70
C TYR A 990 -18.89 -6.64 1.74
N ILE A 991 -18.32 -6.95 0.58
CA ILE A 991 -18.99 -7.76 -0.41
C ILE A 991 -17.98 -8.79 -0.90
N ALA A 992 -18.31 -10.05 -0.73
CA ALA A 992 -17.49 -11.13 -1.22
C ALA A 992 -17.69 -11.22 -2.75
N TYR A 993 -16.70 -10.78 -3.52
CA TYR A 993 -16.69 -10.88 -4.99
C TYR A 993 -15.57 -11.80 -5.49
N ASP A 994 -15.80 -12.37 -6.67
CA ASP A 994 -14.78 -12.83 -7.61
C ASP A 994 -15.21 -12.34 -9.00
N ASP A 995 -14.28 -12.28 -9.96
CA ASP A 995 -14.49 -11.77 -11.32
C ASP A 995 -15.63 -12.49 -12.07
N GLU A 996 -16.13 -13.64 -11.56
CA GLU A 996 -17.10 -14.49 -12.23
C GLU A 996 -18.41 -14.79 -11.47
N GLU A 997 -18.49 -14.71 -10.12
CA GLU A 997 -19.69 -15.14 -9.36
C GLU A 997 -20.03 -14.31 -8.10
N LYS A 998 -21.33 -14.21 -7.77
CA LYS A 998 -21.83 -13.58 -6.52
C LYS A 998 -21.60 -14.52 -5.33
N LYS A 999 -20.96 -14.02 -4.27
CA LYS A 999 -20.78 -14.74 -3.00
C LYS A 999 -21.68 -14.15 -1.92
N PHE A 1000 -21.89 -14.90 -0.85
CA PHE A 1000 -22.81 -14.54 0.23
C PHE A 1000 -22.14 -14.70 1.59
N THR A 1001 -22.64 -13.97 2.58
CA THR A 1001 -22.26 -14.16 3.99
C THR A 1001 -23.39 -14.87 4.71
N ASP A 1002 -23.08 -15.93 5.45
CA ASP A 1002 -24.08 -16.63 6.26
C ASP A 1002 -24.34 -15.87 7.56
N VAL A 1003 -25.61 -15.59 7.84
CA VAL A 1003 -26.09 -14.95 9.06
C VAL A 1003 -26.94 -15.96 9.80
N ARG A 1004 -26.53 -16.32 11.03
CA ARG A 1004 -27.13 -17.46 11.75
C ARG A 1004 -27.81 -17.04 13.05
N HIS A 1005 -29.00 -17.56 13.28
CA HIS A 1005 -29.71 -17.49 14.56
C HIS A 1005 -30.04 -18.92 14.99
N ASP A 1006 -29.41 -19.40 16.08
CA ASP A 1006 -29.49 -20.79 16.52
C ASP A 1006 -29.13 -21.80 15.41
N SER A 1007 -30.10 -22.60 14.95
CA SER A 1007 -29.94 -23.59 13.87
C SER A 1007 -30.43 -23.10 12.50
N ILE A 1008 -30.93 -21.87 12.41
CA ILE A 1008 -31.48 -21.29 11.19
C ILE A 1008 -30.47 -20.29 10.64
N SER A 1009 -30.21 -20.32 9.32
CA SER A 1009 -29.35 -19.35 8.68
C SER A 1009 -30.02 -18.71 7.46
N VAL A 1010 -29.58 -17.49 7.14
CA VAL A 1010 -29.99 -16.73 5.97
C VAL A 1010 -28.74 -16.16 5.29
N ARG A 1011 -28.78 -16.01 3.97
CA ARG A 1011 -27.63 -15.53 3.17
C ARG A 1011 -27.75 -14.04 2.90
N ALA A 1012 -26.79 -13.26 3.39
CA ALA A 1012 -26.63 -11.87 3.02
C ALA A 1012 -25.79 -11.73 1.75
N THR A 1013 -26.23 -10.94 0.77
CA THR A 1013 -25.49 -10.64 -0.47
C THR A 1013 -24.40 -9.59 -0.28
N GLY A 1014 -24.47 -8.82 0.79
CA GLY A 1014 -23.48 -7.80 1.14
C GLY A 1014 -23.72 -7.28 2.56
N LEU A 1015 -22.67 -6.73 3.16
CA LEU A 1015 -22.73 -6.04 4.44
C LEU A 1015 -22.50 -4.55 4.18
N LEU A 1016 -23.36 -3.71 4.74
CA LEU A 1016 -23.32 -2.26 4.64
C LEU A 1016 -23.01 -1.67 6.02
N GLY A 1017 -21.97 -0.85 6.12
CA GLY A 1017 -21.61 -0.19 7.36
C GLY A 1017 -21.99 1.28 7.32
N LEU A 1018 -22.80 1.69 8.28
CA LEU A 1018 -23.31 3.06 8.42
C LEU A 1018 -22.95 3.60 9.81
N THR A 1019 -22.74 4.90 9.90
CA THR A 1019 -22.49 5.55 11.19
C THR A 1019 -23.79 5.84 11.94
N VAL A 1020 -23.66 6.16 13.23
CA VAL A 1020 -24.75 6.70 14.05
C VAL A 1020 -25.33 7.99 13.42
N GLY A 1021 -24.47 8.82 12.82
CA GLY A 1021 -24.83 10.09 12.18
C GLY A 1021 -25.56 9.95 10.84
N GLU A 1022 -25.56 8.78 10.21
CA GLU A 1022 -26.22 8.55 8.92
C GLU A 1022 -27.72 8.89 8.95
N LYS A 1023 -28.36 8.69 10.11
CA LYS A 1023 -29.78 9.05 10.33
C LYS A 1023 -30.06 10.53 10.09
N ASP A 1024 -29.06 11.39 10.32
CA ASP A 1024 -29.18 12.84 10.18
C ASP A 1024 -28.83 13.28 8.75
N VAL A 1025 -28.05 12.49 7.99
CA VAL A 1025 -27.65 12.78 6.61
C VAL A 1025 -28.74 12.37 5.61
N THR A 1026 -29.08 11.08 5.54
CA THR A 1026 -30.00 10.53 4.53
C THR A 1026 -31.36 10.15 5.10
N GLY A 1027 -31.53 10.22 6.43
CA GLY A 1027 -32.77 9.76 7.07
C GLY A 1027 -32.93 8.25 7.06
N ALA A 1028 -31.87 7.48 6.84
CA ALA A 1028 -31.90 6.01 6.74
C ALA A 1028 -32.63 5.31 7.89
N ALA A 1029 -32.60 5.89 9.10
CA ALA A 1029 -33.30 5.38 10.28
C ALA A 1029 -34.83 5.36 10.14
N ASN A 1030 -35.42 6.16 9.24
CA ASN A 1030 -36.87 6.19 8.99
C ASN A 1030 -37.39 4.90 8.33
N SER A 1031 -36.51 4.05 7.81
CA SER A 1031 -36.84 2.72 7.28
C SER A 1031 -37.11 1.67 8.37
N LEU A 1032 -36.78 1.95 9.63
CA LEU A 1032 -36.94 0.99 10.73
C LEU A 1032 -38.41 0.66 10.97
N LEU A 1033 -38.72 -0.65 10.97
CA LEU A 1033 -40.00 -1.20 11.39
C LEU A 1033 -40.05 -1.36 12.92
N TRP A 1034 -38.99 -1.91 13.50
CA TRP A 1034 -38.86 -2.22 14.93
C TRP A 1034 -37.45 -1.91 15.44
N GLY A 1035 -37.33 -1.68 16.74
CA GLY A 1035 -36.04 -1.48 17.42
C GLY A 1035 -35.53 -0.03 17.36
N ARG A 1036 -34.21 0.12 17.30
CA ARG A 1036 -33.52 1.42 17.30
C ARG A 1036 -32.42 1.49 16.24
N TRP A 1037 -32.04 2.71 15.89
CA TRP A 1037 -30.78 2.97 15.17
C TRP A 1037 -29.57 2.72 16.08
N PHE A 1038 -28.38 2.76 15.50
CA PHE A 1038 -27.14 2.59 16.23
C PHE A 1038 -26.91 3.71 17.26
N VAL A 1039 -26.19 3.38 18.34
CA VAL A 1039 -25.83 4.32 19.42
C VAL A 1039 -24.34 4.65 19.44
N ASP A 1040 -23.51 3.73 18.95
CA ASP A 1040 -22.06 3.88 18.85
C ASP A 1040 -21.57 3.22 17.54
N ASP A 1041 -20.55 3.79 16.90
CA ASP A 1041 -20.03 3.30 15.61
C ASP A 1041 -19.28 1.97 15.73
N ASP A 1042 -18.88 1.58 16.95
CA ASP A 1042 -18.17 0.34 17.29
C ASP A 1042 -19.06 -0.65 18.08
N GLU A 1043 -20.36 -0.38 18.23
CA GLU A 1043 -21.23 -1.28 18.98
C GLU A 1043 -21.39 -2.66 18.30
N VAL A 1044 -21.47 -3.72 19.10
CA VAL A 1044 -21.65 -5.09 18.60
C VAL A 1044 -23.14 -5.37 18.35
N ALA A 1045 -23.69 -4.70 17.34
CA ALA A 1045 -25.07 -4.82 16.91
C ALA A 1045 -25.24 -4.86 15.39
N CYS A 1046 -26.42 -5.23 14.92
CA CYS A 1046 -26.79 -5.22 13.50
C CYS A 1046 -28.26 -4.85 13.28
N LEU A 1047 -28.60 -4.45 12.05
CA LEU A 1047 -29.98 -4.31 11.58
C LEU A 1047 -30.24 -5.32 10.46
N LEU A 1048 -31.39 -6.01 10.55
CA LEU A 1048 -31.84 -7.00 9.58
C LEU A 1048 -32.94 -6.42 8.69
N SER A 1049 -33.04 -6.88 7.45
CA SER A 1049 -34.26 -6.66 6.66
C SER A 1049 -35.44 -7.45 7.28
N GLY A 1050 -36.67 -7.02 6.99
CA GLY A 1050 -37.88 -7.76 7.37
C GLY A 1050 -37.86 -9.21 6.89
N GLU A 1051 -37.36 -9.47 5.68
CA GLU A 1051 -37.24 -10.78 5.05
C GLU A 1051 -36.23 -11.68 5.78
N MET A 1052 -35.06 -11.13 6.13
CA MET A 1052 -34.04 -11.86 6.90
C MET A 1052 -34.54 -12.17 8.31
N ALA A 1053 -35.16 -11.20 9.00
CA ALA A 1053 -35.73 -11.40 10.33
C ALA A 1053 -36.83 -12.46 10.33
N ALA A 1054 -37.73 -12.43 9.33
CA ALA A 1054 -38.80 -13.41 9.17
C ALA A 1054 -38.24 -14.83 8.93
N THR A 1055 -37.19 -14.94 8.10
CA THR A 1055 -36.52 -16.23 7.83
C THR A 1055 -35.84 -16.79 9.08
N LEU A 1056 -35.16 -15.93 9.85
CA LEU A 1056 -34.47 -16.29 11.10
C LEU A 1056 -35.43 -16.51 12.29
N GLY A 1057 -36.73 -16.27 12.10
CA GLY A 1057 -37.76 -16.42 13.13
C GLY A 1057 -37.72 -15.34 14.22
N ILE A 1058 -37.09 -14.20 13.96
CA ILE A 1058 -36.96 -13.08 14.91
C ILE A 1058 -38.24 -12.24 14.87
N ARG A 1059 -38.88 -12.06 16.03
CA ARG A 1059 -40.13 -11.32 16.18
C ARG A 1059 -39.87 -9.94 16.81
N PRO A 1060 -40.84 -9.02 16.77
CA PRO A 1060 -40.66 -7.67 17.31
C PRO A 1060 -40.23 -7.64 18.79
N ASP A 1061 -40.75 -8.57 19.60
CA ASP A 1061 -40.43 -8.68 21.03
C ASP A 1061 -39.00 -9.20 21.31
N ASP A 1062 -38.36 -9.83 20.32
CA ASP A 1062 -37.02 -10.37 20.44
C ASP A 1062 -35.93 -9.32 20.16
N VAL A 1063 -36.27 -8.25 19.43
CA VAL A 1063 -35.35 -7.16 19.05
C VAL A 1063 -34.74 -6.51 20.29
N GLY A 1064 -33.42 -6.32 20.28
CA GLY A 1064 -32.63 -5.84 21.42
C GLY A 1064 -32.13 -6.95 22.37
N SER A 1065 -32.58 -8.19 22.19
CA SER A 1065 -32.10 -9.35 22.98
C SER A 1065 -31.68 -10.54 22.12
N ALA A 1066 -32.30 -10.73 20.95
CA ALA A 1066 -31.88 -11.71 19.96
C ALA A 1066 -30.49 -11.40 19.44
N THR A 1067 -29.71 -12.45 19.20
CA THR A 1067 -28.35 -12.33 18.67
C THR A 1067 -28.20 -13.16 17.41
N VAL A 1068 -27.59 -12.60 16.37
CA VAL A 1068 -27.17 -13.34 15.19
C VAL A 1068 -25.66 -13.55 15.20
N GLN A 1069 -25.18 -14.67 14.66
CA GLN A 1069 -23.77 -14.95 14.49
C GLN A 1069 -23.33 -14.67 13.06
N ILE A 1070 -22.27 -13.89 12.92
CA ILE A 1070 -21.64 -13.52 11.65
C ILE A 1070 -20.13 -13.66 11.83
N PHE A 1071 -19.49 -14.44 10.96
CA PHE A 1071 -18.05 -14.73 11.01
C PHE A 1071 -17.52 -15.04 12.43
N GLY A 1072 -18.27 -15.82 13.21
CA GLY A 1072 -17.85 -16.30 14.53
C GLY A 1072 -18.18 -15.35 15.68
N LYS A 1073 -18.48 -14.08 15.41
CA LYS A 1073 -18.88 -13.07 16.41
C LYS A 1073 -20.41 -12.98 16.49
N ARG A 1074 -20.93 -12.75 17.71
CA ARG A 1074 -22.37 -12.61 17.96
C ARG A 1074 -22.74 -11.13 18.02
N PHE A 1075 -23.77 -10.74 17.28
CA PHE A 1075 -24.26 -9.36 17.17
C PHE A 1075 -25.69 -9.30 17.71
N THR A 1076 -25.96 -8.29 18.54
CA THR A 1076 -27.34 -8.04 18.99
C THR A 1076 -28.15 -7.45 17.85
N VAL A 1077 -29.36 -7.96 17.61
CA VAL A 1077 -30.25 -7.39 16.61
C VAL A 1077 -30.87 -6.11 17.19
N ALA A 1078 -30.32 -4.95 16.84
CA ALA A 1078 -30.76 -3.65 17.36
C ALA A 1078 -32.08 -3.19 16.74
N GLY A 1079 -32.37 -3.61 15.52
CA GLY A 1079 -33.57 -3.22 14.78
C GLY A 1079 -33.78 -4.03 13.52
N VAL A 1080 -34.99 -3.89 12.95
CA VAL A 1080 -35.38 -4.50 11.69
C VAL A 1080 -35.90 -3.40 10.78
N PHE A 1081 -35.41 -3.32 9.54
CA PHE A 1081 -35.79 -2.30 8.56
C PHE A 1081 -36.65 -2.88 7.44
N ASP A 1082 -37.45 -2.00 6.83
CA ASP A 1082 -38.25 -2.29 5.64
C ASP A 1082 -37.38 -2.15 4.38
N ALA A 1083 -37.23 -3.22 3.61
CA ALA A 1083 -36.32 -3.26 2.47
C ALA A 1083 -36.73 -2.33 1.32
N GLU A 1084 -38.04 -2.15 1.09
CA GLU A 1084 -38.56 -1.25 0.05
C GLU A 1084 -38.28 0.21 0.44
N ARG A 1085 -38.65 0.61 1.66
CA ARG A 1085 -38.36 1.97 2.17
C ARG A 1085 -36.88 2.28 2.25
N PHE A 1086 -36.04 1.29 2.56
CA PHE A 1086 -34.59 1.50 2.61
C PHE A 1086 -33.98 1.62 1.21
N SER A 1087 -34.50 0.87 0.23
CA SER A 1087 -34.04 0.98 -1.16
C SER A 1087 -34.39 2.34 -1.78
N ASP A 1088 -35.47 2.98 -1.33
CA ASP A 1088 -35.87 4.33 -1.72
C ASP A 1088 -35.01 5.44 -1.08
N VAL A 1089 -34.08 5.11 -0.16
CA VAL A 1089 -33.14 6.08 0.42
C VAL A 1089 -31.97 6.26 -0.54
N HIS A 1090 -31.97 7.39 -1.25
CA HIS A 1090 -30.92 7.77 -2.20
C HIS A 1090 -30.03 8.86 -1.61
N ASP A 1091 -28.80 8.97 -2.12
CA ASP A 1091 -27.88 10.07 -1.81
C ASP A 1091 -27.88 11.16 -2.92
N LEU A 1092 -26.99 12.15 -2.82
CA LEU A 1092 -26.81 13.23 -3.78
C LEU A 1092 -26.59 12.74 -5.21
N ASP A 1093 -26.02 11.56 -5.42
CA ASP A 1093 -25.84 10.99 -6.75
C ASP A 1093 -27.07 10.27 -7.32
N ASP A 1094 -28.20 10.29 -6.61
CA ASP A 1094 -29.44 9.55 -6.92
C ASP A 1094 -29.26 8.02 -6.94
N GLU A 1095 -28.22 7.50 -6.27
CA GLU A 1095 -27.99 6.06 -6.12
C GLU A 1095 -28.38 5.58 -4.70
N PRO A 1096 -28.90 4.34 -4.56
CA PRO A 1096 -29.20 3.75 -3.25
C PRO A 1096 -27.95 3.54 -2.38
N LEU A 1097 -28.12 3.54 -1.06
CA LEU A 1097 -27.02 3.32 -0.10
C LEU A 1097 -26.45 1.89 -0.11
N THR A 1098 -27.23 0.93 -0.60
CA THR A 1098 -26.83 -0.48 -0.67
C THR A 1098 -25.60 -0.67 -1.55
N PRO A 1099 -24.82 -1.75 -1.39
CA PRO A 1099 -23.64 -1.94 -2.23
C PRO A 1099 -23.93 -2.14 -3.72
N ALA A 1100 -23.07 -1.62 -4.58
CA ALA A 1100 -23.18 -1.75 -6.04
C ALA A 1100 -22.88 -3.19 -6.51
N ASP A 1101 -23.70 -3.74 -7.41
CA ASP A 1101 -23.49 -4.99 -8.12
C ASP A 1101 -22.63 -4.79 -9.37
N PHE A 1102 -21.32 -4.94 -9.21
CA PHE A 1102 -20.34 -4.74 -10.29
C PHE A 1102 -20.54 -5.68 -11.48
N GLN A 1103 -21.11 -6.87 -11.29
CA GLN A 1103 -21.34 -7.83 -12.37
C GLN A 1103 -22.49 -7.38 -13.27
N MET A 1104 -23.63 -7.04 -12.65
CA MET A 1104 -24.80 -6.53 -13.38
C MET A 1104 -24.54 -5.17 -14.03
N SER A 1105 -23.60 -4.40 -13.46
CA SER A 1105 -23.19 -3.08 -13.98
C SER A 1105 -22.10 -3.14 -15.06
N SER A 1106 -21.58 -4.33 -15.41
CA SER A 1106 -20.54 -4.48 -16.42
C SER A 1106 -21.05 -4.24 -17.85
N ASN A 1107 -20.19 -3.70 -18.74
CA ASN A 1107 -20.52 -3.40 -20.15
C ASN A 1107 -21.07 -4.63 -20.93
N ALA A 1108 -20.76 -5.86 -20.50
CA ALA A 1108 -21.26 -7.08 -21.13
C ALA A 1108 -22.71 -7.42 -20.73
N ALA A 1109 -23.16 -6.97 -19.55
CA ALA A 1109 -24.48 -7.27 -19.00
C ALA A 1109 -25.58 -6.29 -19.48
N LEU A 1110 -25.21 -5.05 -19.84
CA LEU A 1110 -26.15 -3.98 -20.24
C LEU A 1110 -26.61 -4.04 -21.71
N GLY A 1111 -26.23 -5.08 -22.46
CA GLY A 1111 -26.71 -5.35 -23.81
C GLY A 1111 -26.14 -4.44 -24.92
N PRO A 1112 -26.50 -4.69 -26.20
CA PRO A 1112 -25.86 -4.05 -27.35
C PRO A 1112 -26.10 -2.53 -27.47
N VAL A 1113 -27.08 -1.98 -26.74
CA VAL A 1113 -27.52 -0.59 -26.89
C VAL A 1113 -26.46 0.39 -26.38
N ALA A 1114 -25.67 0.01 -25.36
CA ALA A 1114 -24.53 0.80 -24.89
C ALA A 1114 -23.28 0.68 -25.80
N SER A 1115 -23.19 -0.40 -26.58
CA SER A 1115 -22.03 -0.64 -27.48
C SER A 1115 -22.14 0.07 -28.83
N ALA A 1116 -23.33 0.53 -29.22
CA ALA A 1116 -23.60 1.04 -30.57
C ALA A 1116 -23.22 2.53 -30.79
N GLN A 1117 -22.73 3.24 -29.77
CA GLN A 1117 -22.32 4.65 -29.89
C GLN A 1117 -20.80 4.88 -29.82
N MET A 1118 -19.98 3.83 -29.81
CA MET A 1118 -18.52 3.98 -29.82
C MET A 1118 -17.95 3.93 -31.24
N VAL A 1119 -18.24 4.97 -32.02
CA VAL A 1119 -17.30 5.43 -33.04
C VAL A 1119 -16.33 6.35 -32.33
N VAL A 1120 -15.04 5.96 -32.33
CA VAL A 1120 -13.85 6.71 -31.90
C VAL A 1120 -14.07 8.23 -31.83
N VAL A 1121 -14.43 8.72 -30.64
CA VAL A 1121 -14.28 10.11 -30.20
C VAL A 1121 -13.89 10.05 -28.71
N GLU A 1122 -12.67 9.61 -28.45
CA GLU A 1122 -12.01 9.76 -27.14
C GLU A 1122 -11.76 11.26 -26.90
N GLU A 1123 -12.66 11.92 -26.16
CA GLU A 1123 -12.34 13.05 -25.27
C GLU A 1123 -13.61 13.67 -24.66
N ALA A 1124 -14.79 13.52 -25.28
CA ALA A 1124 -16.01 14.22 -24.83
C ALA A 1124 -17.04 13.37 -24.04
N GLN A 1125 -17.03 12.03 -24.16
CA GLN A 1125 -17.98 11.15 -23.47
C GLN A 1125 -17.46 10.57 -22.13
N ALA A 1126 -16.27 10.96 -21.68
CA ALA A 1126 -15.68 10.47 -20.43
C ALA A 1126 -16.30 11.07 -19.15
N TYR A 1127 -17.34 11.91 -19.28
CA TYR A 1127 -17.83 12.79 -18.21
C TYR A 1127 -19.21 12.44 -17.64
N GLU A 1128 -19.94 11.48 -18.20
CA GLU A 1128 -21.21 11.02 -17.60
C GLU A 1128 -20.95 10.08 -16.41
N VAL A 1129 -21.64 10.32 -15.29
CA VAL A 1129 -21.70 9.38 -14.16
C VAL A 1129 -22.62 8.23 -14.59
N ARG A 1130 -22.14 6.99 -14.47
CA ARG A 1130 -22.90 5.82 -14.90
C ARG A 1130 -23.71 5.30 -13.72
N PRO A 1131 -25.02 5.09 -13.85
CA PRO A 1131 -25.81 4.47 -12.79
C PRO A 1131 -25.40 3.01 -12.63
N PHE A 1132 -25.18 2.57 -11.39
CA PHE A 1132 -24.92 1.17 -11.07
C PHE A 1132 -26.22 0.45 -10.72
N VAL A 1133 -26.25 -0.86 -10.95
CA VAL A 1133 -27.28 -1.73 -10.35
C VAL A 1133 -26.81 -2.06 -8.94
N HIS A 1134 -27.65 -1.86 -7.92
CA HIS A 1134 -27.29 -2.15 -6.53
C HIS A 1134 -27.86 -3.50 -6.05
N LEU A 1135 -27.28 -4.05 -4.99
CA LEU A 1135 -27.79 -5.23 -4.32
C LEU A 1135 -29.14 -4.94 -3.65
N SER A 1136 -30.09 -5.88 -3.74
CA SER A 1136 -31.39 -5.76 -3.08
C SER A 1136 -31.25 -5.64 -1.57
N ALA A 1137 -31.85 -4.62 -0.97
CA ALA A 1137 -31.85 -4.38 0.47
C ALA A 1137 -32.46 -5.54 1.28
N GLU A 1138 -33.31 -6.37 0.66
CA GLU A 1138 -33.88 -7.58 1.27
C GLU A 1138 -32.80 -8.55 1.77
N ASN A 1139 -31.61 -8.54 1.15
CA ASN A 1139 -30.50 -9.44 1.44
C ASN A 1139 -29.24 -8.69 1.92
N VAL A 1140 -29.35 -7.42 2.30
CA VAL A 1140 -28.22 -6.64 2.83
C VAL A 1140 -28.33 -6.55 4.35
N LEU A 1141 -27.25 -6.91 5.04
CA LEU A 1141 -27.13 -6.71 6.49
C LEU A 1141 -26.51 -5.33 6.75
N ILE A 1142 -27.08 -4.57 7.68
CA ILE A 1142 -26.51 -3.28 8.09
C ILE A 1142 -25.81 -3.44 9.45
N LEU A 1143 -24.58 -2.93 9.54
CA LEU A 1143 -23.74 -2.93 10.73
C LEU A 1143 -23.28 -1.49 11.04
N PRO A 1144 -22.87 -1.18 12.28
CA PRO A 1144 -22.14 0.04 12.57
C PRO A 1144 -20.85 0.12 11.74
N TYR A 1145 -20.47 1.32 11.31
CA TYR A 1145 -19.32 1.55 10.43
C TYR A 1145 -18.02 0.94 10.98
N GLY A 1146 -17.69 1.23 12.24
CA GLY A 1146 -16.45 0.76 12.89
C GLY A 1146 -16.47 -0.76 13.09
N THR A 1147 -17.63 -1.30 13.48
CA THR A 1147 -17.85 -2.75 13.54
C THR A 1147 -17.63 -3.45 12.18
N LEU A 1148 -18.14 -2.90 11.07
CA LEU A 1148 -17.89 -3.50 9.75
C LEU A 1148 -16.44 -3.29 9.30
N GLN A 1149 -15.76 -2.24 9.74
CA GLN A 1149 -14.33 -2.02 9.48
C GLN A 1149 -13.47 -3.13 10.10
N GLU A 1150 -13.83 -3.60 11.31
CA GLU A 1150 -13.23 -4.79 11.92
C GLU A 1150 -13.55 -6.08 11.15
N LEU A 1151 -14.71 -6.12 10.48
CA LEU A 1151 -15.16 -7.21 9.61
C LEU A 1151 -14.72 -7.05 8.14
N PHE A 1152 -13.59 -6.37 7.90
CA PHE A 1152 -12.97 -6.19 6.57
C PHE A 1152 -13.76 -5.29 5.60
N GLY A 1153 -14.64 -4.43 6.11
CA GLY A 1153 -15.32 -3.40 5.32
C GLY A 1153 -14.35 -2.34 4.77
N GLY A 1154 -14.35 -2.13 3.46
CA GLY A 1154 -13.58 -1.07 2.79
C GLY A 1154 -14.37 0.22 2.66
N LEU A 1155 -13.75 1.38 2.92
CA LEU A 1155 -14.37 2.70 2.76
C LEU A 1155 -14.78 2.92 1.29
N ARG A 1156 -16.04 3.29 1.04
CA ARG A 1156 -16.60 3.45 -0.33
C ARG A 1156 -17.09 4.86 -0.62
N SER A 1157 -17.66 5.52 0.38
CA SER A 1157 -18.09 6.91 0.27
C SER A 1157 -17.97 7.64 1.61
N VAL A 1158 -17.92 8.96 1.52
CA VAL A 1158 -18.05 9.87 2.67
C VAL A 1158 -19.11 10.90 2.31
N ALA A 1159 -20.25 10.83 2.98
CA ALA A 1159 -21.31 11.84 2.88
C ALA A 1159 -21.14 12.87 3.98
N VAL A 1160 -21.46 14.12 3.69
CA VAL A 1160 -21.33 15.22 4.64
C VAL A 1160 -22.56 16.09 4.50
N ARG A 1161 -23.37 16.18 5.55
CA ARG A 1161 -24.48 17.15 5.62
C ARG A 1161 -24.04 18.37 6.40
N PHE A 1162 -24.17 19.55 5.82
CA PHE A 1162 -23.85 20.80 6.50
C PHE A 1162 -24.94 21.22 7.48
N ASP A 1163 -24.54 21.97 8.50
CA ASP A 1163 -25.46 22.63 9.43
C ASP A 1163 -26.23 23.76 8.72
N GLU A 1164 -27.43 24.09 9.22
CA GLU A 1164 -28.32 25.07 8.56
C GLU A 1164 -27.71 26.48 8.45
N ASP A 1165 -26.75 26.82 9.32
CA ASP A 1165 -26.08 28.13 9.38
C ASP A 1165 -24.73 28.16 8.61
N ALA A 1166 -24.28 27.03 8.06
CA ALA A 1166 -22.99 26.92 7.39
C ALA A 1166 -23.01 27.57 5.99
N ASP A 1167 -21.89 28.18 5.58
CA ASP A 1167 -21.72 28.71 4.22
C ASP A 1167 -21.32 27.58 3.26
N ALA A 1168 -22.33 26.83 2.82
CA ALA A 1168 -22.17 25.64 1.99
C ALA A 1168 -21.38 25.89 0.71
N GLU A 1169 -21.67 26.99 0.01
CA GLU A 1169 -21.00 27.36 -1.24
C GLU A 1169 -19.51 27.63 -0.99
N ALA A 1170 -19.17 28.40 0.05
CA ALA A 1170 -17.79 28.68 0.41
C ALA A 1170 -17.02 27.41 0.81
N LEU A 1171 -17.64 26.53 1.61
CA LEU A 1171 -17.01 25.27 2.05
C LEU A 1171 -16.70 24.33 0.90
N ILE A 1172 -17.63 24.20 -0.06
CA ILE A 1172 -17.46 23.38 -1.25
C ILE A 1172 -16.38 23.96 -2.17
N GLU A 1173 -16.44 25.27 -2.44
CA GLU A 1173 -15.43 25.94 -3.26
C GLU A 1173 -14.03 25.80 -2.66
N ASP A 1174 -13.88 26.00 -1.35
CA ASP A 1174 -12.61 25.89 -0.66
C ASP A 1174 -12.02 24.47 -0.72
N PHE A 1175 -12.86 23.44 -0.58
CA PHE A 1175 -12.45 22.05 -0.73
C PHE A 1175 -12.03 21.71 -2.17
N LEU A 1176 -12.82 22.14 -3.16
CA LEU A 1176 -12.57 21.91 -4.59
C LEU A 1176 -11.33 22.63 -5.11
N LEU A 1177 -10.95 23.76 -4.51
CA LEU A 1177 -9.70 24.46 -4.83
C LEU A 1177 -8.46 23.65 -4.48
N ARG A 1178 -8.59 22.61 -3.66
CA ARG A 1178 -7.45 21.84 -3.12
C ARG A 1178 -7.42 20.40 -3.63
N ILE A 1179 -8.53 19.85 -4.13
CA ILE A 1179 -8.64 18.43 -4.46
C ILE A 1179 -8.82 18.19 -5.96
N SER A 1180 -8.30 17.07 -6.43
CA SER A 1180 -8.44 16.52 -7.76
C SER A 1180 -9.26 15.24 -7.68
N GLY A 1181 -10.56 15.34 -7.91
CA GLY A 1181 -11.49 14.21 -7.77
C GLY A 1181 -12.89 14.53 -8.27
N THR A 1182 -13.79 13.55 -8.18
CA THR A 1182 -15.24 13.77 -8.37
C THR A 1182 -15.85 14.07 -7.00
N LEU A 1183 -16.61 15.15 -6.95
CA LEU A 1183 -17.37 15.57 -5.77
C LEU A 1183 -18.80 15.83 -6.22
N PHE A 1184 -19.78 15.23 -5.54
CA PHE A 1184 -21.17 15.62 -5.71
C PHE A 1184 -21.50 16.63 -4.62
N ALA A 1185 -22.10 17.76 -4.99
CA ALA A 1185 -22.48 18.77 -4.03
C ALA A 1185 -23.94 19.15 -4.22
N GLY A 1186 -24.70 19.14 -3.13
CA GLY A 1186 -26.07 19.63 -3.06
C GLY A 1186 -26.07 21.02 -2.43
N LEU A 1187 -26.53 22.02 -3.17
CA LEU A 1187 -26.65 23.39 -2.69
C LEU A 1187 -28.12 23.82 -2.72
N ARG A 1188 -28.56 24.52 -1.68
CA ARG A 1188 -29.92 25.05 -1.62
C ARG A 1188 -30.05 26.25 -2.55
N ASP A 1189 -31.00 26.19 -3.48
CA ASP A 1189 -31.31 27.32 -4.36
C ASP A 1189 -32.02 28.43 -3.54
N PRO A 1190 -31.49 29.67 -3.49
CA PRO A 1190 -32.09 30.78 -2.75
C PRO A 1190 -33.50 31.17 -3.21
N GLY A 1191 -33.90 30.80 -4.43
CA GLY A 1191 -35.15 31.19 -5.06
C GLY A 1191 -36.33 30.28 -4.72
N ASN A 1192 -36.14 28.96 -4.77
CA ASN A 1192 -37.20 27.96 -4.54
C ASN A 1192 -36.96 27.06 -3.30
N GLY A 1193 -35.75 27.09 -2.71
CA GLY A 1193 -35.36 26.29 -1.56
C GLY A 1193 -35.05 24.81 -1.86
N GLU A 1194 -35.14 24.40 -3.13
CA GLU A 1194 -34.79 23.04 -3.60
C GLU A 1194 -33.27 22.86 -3.55
N ILE A 1195 -32.82 21.62 -3.36
CA ILE A 1195 -31.41 21.29 -3.31
C ILE A 1195 -30.96 20.87 -4.70
N VAL A 1196 -30.19 21.73 -5.36
CA VAL A 1196 -29.66 21.49 -6.69
C VAL A 1196 -28.37 20.70 -6.57
N VAL A 1197 -28.32 19.51 -7.17
CA VAL A 1197 -27.11 18.69 -7.16
C VAL A 1197 -26.25 18.96 -8.39
N SER A 1198 -24.96 19.12 -8.16
CA SER A 1198 -23.95 19.18 -9.22
C SER A 1198 -22.79 18.22 -8.96
N SER A 1199 -22.33 17.57 -10.03
CA SER A 1199 -21.06 16.84 -10.04
C SER A 1199 -19.94 17.78 -10.48
N PHE A 1200 -18.93 17.95 -9.63
CA PHE A 1200 -17.73 18.73 -9.91
C PHE A 1200 -16.59 17.81 -10.35
N THR A 1201 -15.89 18.20 -11.41
CA THR A 1201 -14.59 17.62 -11.78
C THR A 1201 -13.55 18.71 -12.02
N SER A 1202 -12.35 18.49 -11.49
CA SER A 1202 -11.25 19.46 -11.41
C SER A 1202 -10.50 19.69 -12.73
N LEU A 1203 -11.03 19.21 -13.87
CA LEU A 1203 -10.40 19.39 -15.19
C LEU A 1203 -10.60 20.84 -15.66
N GLY A 1204 -9.55 21.65 -15.51
CA GLY A 1204 -9.52 23.04 -15.97
C GLY A 1204 -9.60 23.15 -17.49
N VAL A 1205 -10.66 23.77 -18.00
CA VAL A 1205 -10.79 24.12 -19.41
C VAL A 1205 -10.22 25.52 -19.65
N THR A 1206 -9.28 25.65 -20.59
CA THR A 1206 -8.81 26.96 -21.03
C THR A 1206 -9.87 27.65 -21.90
N SER A 1207 -10.70 28.50 -21.30
CA SER A 1207 -11.66 29.32 -22.07
C SER A 1207 -10.94 30.46 -22.78
N VAL A 1208 -11.09 30.56 -24.12
CA VAL A 1208 -10.61 31.70 -24.91
C VAL A 1208 -11.69 32.78 -24.93
N GLU A 1209 -11.67 33.67 -23.95
CA GLU A 1209 -12.54 34.85 -23.95
C GLU A 1209 -12.09 35.85 -25.06
N GLY A 1210 -13.02 36.45 -25.79
CA GLY A 1210 -12.71 37.44 -26.83
C GLY A 1210 -12.47 36.89 -28.24
N LEU A 1211 -12.56 35.57 -28.48
CA LEU A 1211 -12.51 35.01 -29.85
C LEU A 1211 -13.59 35.62 -30.74
N ALA A 1212 -14.80 35.85 -30.21
CA ALA A 1212 -15.88 36.54 -30.90
C ALA A 1212 -15.53 38.00 -31.24
N ALA A 1213 -14.83 38.69 -30.33
CA ALA A 1213 -14.35 40.07 -30.55
C ALA A 1213 -13.21 40.14 -31.59
N LEU A 1214 -12.50 39.04 -31.83
CA LEU A 1214 -11.47 38.89 -32.86
C LEU A 1214 -12.02 38.64 -34.27
N ILE A 1215 -13.26 38.16 -34.42
CA ILE A 1215 -13.85 37.85 -35.73
C ILE A 1215 -13.83 39.09 -36.63
N VAL A 1216 -14.27 40.25 -36.13
CA VAL A 1216 -14.34 41.49 -36.92
C VAL A 1216 -12.95 42.02 -37.28
N PRO A 1217 -11.99 42.20 -36.35
CA PRO A 1217 -10.61 42.57 -36.67
C PRO A 1217 -9.91 41.57 -37.60
N MET A 1218 -10.09 40.26 -37.43
CA MET A 1218 -9.53 39.24 -38.33
C MET A 1218 -10.14 39.34 -39.73
N LEU A 1219 -11.44 39.61 -39.85
CA LEU A 1219 -12.10 39.73 -41.13
C LEU A 1219 -11.60 41.00 -41.85
N ILE A 1220 -11.50 42.13 -41.14
CA ILE A 1220 -10.87 43.36 -41.66
C ILE A 1220 -9.42 43.10 -42.07
N ALA A 1221 -8.66 42.41 -41.23
CA ALA A 1221 -7.28 42.05 -41.51
C ALA A 1221 -7.16 41.17 -42.76
N SER A 1222 -8.00 40.15 -42.87
CA SER A 1222 -8.05 39.25 -44.03
C SER A 1222 -8.41 40.00 -45.31
N LEU A 1223 -9.33 40.97 -45.25
CA LEU A 1223 -9.69 41.82 -46.38
C LEU A 1223 -8.55 42.76 -46.77
N ILE A 1224 -7.83 43.34 -45.79
CA ILE A 1224 -6.64 44.17 -46.04
C ILE A 1224 -5.54 43.33 -46.72
N VAL A 1225 -5.27 42.12 -46.21
CA VAL A 1225 -4.29 41.19 -46.79
C VAL A 1225 -4.72 40.75 -48.18
N LEU A 1226 -5.99 40.37 -48.37
CA LEU A 1226 -6.54 39.97 -49.66
C LEU A 1226 -6.43 41.11 -50.68
N ASN A 1227 -6.78 42.33 -50.30
CA ASN A 1227 -6.64 43.50 -51.17
C ASN A 1227 -5.18 43.77 -51.53
N ALA A 1228 -4.26 43.70 -50.55
CA ALA A 1228 -2.83 43.86 -50.79
C ALA A 1228 -2.27 42.77 -51.72
N MET A 1229 -2.70 41.51 -51.53
CA MET A 1229 -2.32 40.36 -52.35
C MET A 1229 -2.89 40.44 -53.76
N MET A 1230 -4.18 40.77 -53.91
CA MET A 1230 -4.82 40.98 -55.21
C MET A 1230 -4.15 42.12 -55.98
N GLY A 1231 -3.83 43.22 -55.30
CA GLY A 1231 -3.05 44.31 -55.90
C GLY A 1231 -1.67 43.85 -56.39
N ALA A 1232 -1.00 42.98 -55.63
CA ALA A 1232 0.30 42.41 -56.04
C ALA A 1232 0.20 41.44 -57.23
N VAL A 1233 -0.87 40.63 -57.31
CA VAL A 1233 -1.13 39.69 -58.42
C VAL A 1233 -1.55 40.43 -59.69
N TYR A 1234 -2.49 41.38 -59.57
CA TYR A 1234 -3.02 42.14 -60.70
C TYR A 1234 -1.93 42.89 -61.47
N GLU A 1235 -0.97 43.45 -60.76
CA GLU A 1235 0.16 44.15 -61.36
C GLU A 1235 1.25 43.24 -61.96
N ARG A 1236 1.17 41.93 -61.71
CA ARG A 1236 2.09 40.92 -62.24
C ARG A 1236 1.42 39.97 -63.21
N PHE A 1237 0.17 40.21 -63.59
CA PHE A 1237 -0.61 39.35 -64.48
C PHE A 1237 0.13 39.04 -65.80
N ARG A 1238 0.86 40.03 -66.35
CA ARG A 1238 1.68 39.86 -67.55
C ARG A 1238 2.93 39.00 -67.32
N GLU A 1239 3.55 39.10 -66.16
CA GLU A 1239 4.72 38.28 -65.76
C GLU A 1239 4.30 36.83 -65.43
N ILE A 1240 3.17 36.68 -64.74
CA ILE A 1240 2.53 35.39 -64.41
C ILE A 1240 2.17 34.63 -65.70
N GLY A 1241 1.60 35.33 -66.69
CA GLY A 1241 1.34 34.76 -68.02
C GLY A 1241 2.62 34.31 -68.76
N ILE A 1242 3.72 35.06 -68.60
CA ILE A 1242 5.02 34.67 -69.16
C ILE A 1242 5.57 33.42 -68.45
N TYR A 1243 5.59 33.37 -67.12
CA TYR A 1243 6.12 32.21 -66.39
C TYR A 1243 5.30 30.94 -66.63
N SER A 1244 3.97 31.06 -66.66
CA SER A 1244 3.06 29.96 -67.00
C SER A 1244 3.29 29.44 -68.42
N SER A 1245 3.67 30.30 -69.38
CA SER A 1245 3.97 29.88 -70.75
C SER A 1245 5.30 29.13 -70.91
N VAL A 1246 6.19 29.20 -69.92
CA VAL A 1246 7.48 28.47 -69.87
C VAL A 1246 7.41 27.23 -68.94
N GLY A 1247 6.19 26.85 -68.51
CA GLY A 1247 5.97 25.67 -67.67
C GLY A 1247 6.43 25.83 -66.21
N LEU A 1248 6.71 27.06 -65.77
CA LEU A 1248 6.91 27.38 -64.37
C LEU A 1248 5.56 27.77 -63.78
N ALA A 1249 5.12 27.05 -62.74
CA ALA A 1249 3.95 27.47 -61.97
C ALA A 1249 4.29 28.83 -61.30
N PRO A 1250 3.60 29.93 -61.66
CA PRO A 1250 3.96 31.29 -61.26
C PRO A 1250 3.68 31.62 -59.80
#